data_AF-A0A2E3HPH2-F1
#
_entry.id   AF-A0A2E3HPH2-F1
#
_cell.length_a   1.000
_cell.length_b   1.000
_cell.length_c   1.000
_cell.angle_alpha   90.00
_cell.angle_beta   90.00
_cell.angle_gamma   90.00
#
_symmetry.space_group_name_H-M   'P 1'
#
loop_
_entity.id
_entity.type
_entity.pdbx_description
1 polymer ?
#
loop_
_entity_poly.entity_id
_entity_poly.type
_entity_poly.pdbx_seq_one_letter_code
_entity_poly.pdbx_strand_id
1 'polypeptide(L)'
;MNFRFQEFIALFYRIFLVYICYTICRILFVYFNNDITQIESFSELADLCYLGIRFDNVAIVYSNLIFILMSIVPWKGTTFAAYQKIVFLVFLSCNTFFLSLNFIDMAYYRFNNNRLMSNFLEVIEFETNKLVLFFHFIEVYFYLFFFFFTMIFILGWAYKKVKIYPIIIDNYFRYSLSSVILFLGTIALFVLAARGGDFKKSTRPITIIDAMNDVKTPQHSDVVLNSAFTVIKTLGINKVKKTDRFNEEEINAVLNPVKHYSENNRFGKKPNVVIFILESMAREYWGSMNASYDIPGFKSYTPFLDSLAQHSLIFPNHFATSRKTIHGMPSILAGIPSFETSYSSSMYSRQKVESVVSVAKALDYDTSFFHGAANGSMGLSGFANTLGYEEYYGRTEFNNDNEFDGFWGIWDEPFFLFTKSVLDKKKTPFLSTIFTITSHEPYIIPKKYEGMFDKGDIKMHQCVGYTDFALKKFFESSKKSDWFDDTIFIFTADHGNQTYYPFYKKMVNRFANPLMIYKPNSNLVGVDKRLASHMDIFPTVADLIDYPKPFRSWGRSLISDNTTEPFVVNYFSGGYYIMDENYICVHNGFEAIGFYELNDKNFEDNIIDQKNQLMVDLEKKCSLFLENYFNTLMTSKN
;
A
#
# COMPACT_ATOMS: atom_id res chain seq x y z
N MET A 1 -2.67 -28.99 48.97
CA MET A 1 -1.65 -28.95 47.89
C MET A 1 -0.44 -28.14 48.35
N ASN A 2 0.79 -28.64 48.12
CA ASN A 2 2.03 -27.97 48.55
C ASN A 2 2.65 -27.01 47.51
N PHE A 3 2.24 -27.12 46.24
CA PHE A 3 2.81 -26.38 45.11
C PHE A 3 1.71 -25.89 44.17
N ARG A 4 1.91 -24.76 43.49
CA ARG A 4 0.91 -24.11 42.63
C ARG A 4 1.08 -24.52 41.17
N PHE A 5 0.73 -25.75 40.79
CA PHE A 5 0.92 -26.24 39.41
C PHE A 5 -0.32 -26.12 38.51
N GLN A 6 -1.52 -26.16 39.08
CA GLN A 6 -2.77 -26.25 38.32
C GLN A 6 -2.98 -25.04 37.40
N GLU A 7 -2.74 -23.83 37.92
CA GLU A 7 -2.93 -22.58 37.19
C GLU A 7 -1.94 -22.43 36.03
N PHE A 8 -0.69 -22.87 36.21
CA PHE A 8 0.33 -22.81 35.18
C PHE A 8 0.08 -23.85 34.08
N ILE A 9 -0.32 -25.09 34.43
CA ILE A 9 -0.74 -26.09 33.44
C ILE A 9 -1.92 -25.56 32.61
N ALA A 10 -2.92 -24.97 33.27
CA ALA A 10 -4.06 -24.37 32.58
C ALA A 10 -3.64 -23.20 31.67
N LEU A 11 -2.73 -22.33 32.13
CA LEU A 11 -2.18 -21.24 31.33
C LEU A 11 -1.50 -21.76 30.05
N PHE A 12 -0.53 -22.67 30.18
CA PHE A 12 0.21 -23.19 29.03
C PHE A 12 -0.69 -23.96 28.07
N TYR A 13 -1.66 -24.72 28.58
CA TYR A 13 -2.69 -25.35 27.73
C TYR A 13 -3.50 -24.31 26.95
N ARG A 14 -3.97 -23.25 27.60
CA ARG A 14 -4.79 -22.21 26.95
C ARG A 14 -3.99 -21.41 25.93
N ILE A 15 -2.73 -21.11 26.22
CA ILE A 15 -1.81 -20.47 25.28
C ILE A 15 -1.52 -21.40 24.08
N PHE A 16 -1.36 -22.70 24.31
CA PHE A 16 -1.22 -23.69 23.24
C PHE A 16 -2.44 -23.72 22.30
N LEU A 17 -3.67 -23.58 22.83
CA LEU A 17 -4.86 -23.44 21.97
C LEU A 17 -4.77 -22.21 21.06
N VAL A 18 -4.20 -21.09 21.54
CA VAL A 18 -4.02 -19.89 20.71
C VAL A 18 -2.99 -20.14 19.60
N TYR A 19 -1.89 -20.85 19.86
CA TYR A 19 -0.95 -21.25 18.79
C TYR A 19 -1.64 -22.08 17.70
N ILE A 20 -2.54 -23.00 18.08
CA ILE A 20 -3.33 -23.76 17.10
C ILE A 20 -4.17 -22.81 16.24
N CYS A 21 -4.87 -21.84 16.85
CA CYS A 21 -5.65 -20.86 16.11
C CYS A 21 -4.78 -20.05 15.12
N TYR A 22 -3.61 -19.58 15.53
CA TYR A 22 -2.71 -18.83 14.65
C TYR A 22 -2.16 -19.70 13.50
N THR A 23 -1.86 -20.97 13.78
CA THR A 23 -1.47 -21.94 12.74
C THR A 23 -2.58 -22.15 11.72
N ILE A 24 -3.83 -22.33 12.18
CA ILE A 24 -5.01 -22.44 11.30
C ILE A 24 -5.20 -21.16 10.50
N CYS A 25 -5.08 -19.98 11.12
CA CYS A 25 -5.15 -18.70 10.40
C CYS A 25 -4.09 -18.61 9.30
N ARG A 26 -2.86 -19.06 9.53
CA ARG A 26 -1.79 -19.08 8.51
C ARG A 26 -2.10 -20.02 7.36
N ILE A 27 -2.60 -21.22 7.65
CA ILE A 27 -3.02 -22.19 6.62
C ILE A 27 -4.19 -21.63 5.79
N LEU A 28 -5.19 -21.05 6.45
CA LEU A 28 -6.32 -20.41 5.76
C LEU A 28 -5.88 -19.20 4.93
N PHE A 29 -4.93 -18.40 5.44
CA PHE A 29 -4.36 -17.28 4.69
C PHE A 29 -3.74 -17.74 3.38
N VAL A 30 -2.91 -18.79 3.41
CA VAL A 30 -2.34 -19.39 2.19
C VAL A 30 -3.45 -19.96 1.32
N TYR A 31 -4.43 -20.69 1.87
CA TYR A 31 -5.53 -21.25 1.09
C TYR A 31 -6.29 -20.19 0.28
N PHE A 32 -6.61 -19.04 0.86
CA PHE A 32 -7.35 -17.96 0.19
C PHE A 32 -6.50 -17.05 -0.71
N ASN A 33 -5.16 -17.13 -0.60
CA ASN A 33 -4.24 -16.22 -1.27
C ASN A 33 -3.10 -16.95 -2.01
N ASN A 34 -3.17 -18.27 -2.24
CA ASN A 34 -2.04 -19.02 -2.80
C ASN A 34 -1.70 -18.60 -4.24
N ASP A 35 -2.67 -18.06 -4.95
CA ASP A 35 -2.46 -17.46 -6.26
C ASP A 35 -1.50 -16.26 -6.21
N ILE A 36 -1.31 -15.64 -5.04
CA ILE A 36 -0.40 -14.51 -4.77
C ILE A 36 0.82 -14.96 -3.96
N THR A 37 0.65 -15.86 -2.98
CA THR A 37 1.75 -16.32 -2.11
C THR A 37 2.65 -17.37 -2.76
N GLN A 38 2.16 -18.05 -3.82
CA GLN A 38 2.91 -18.97 -4.66
C GLN A 38 3.59 -20.12 -3.91
N ILE A 39 2.92 -20.69 -2.90
CA ILE A 39 3.44 -21.85 -2.18
C ILE A 39 3.23 -23.11 -3.02
N GLU A 40 4.32 -23.81 -3.32
CA GLU A 40 4.32 -24.91 -4.29
C GLU A 40 4.15 -26.28 -3.63
N SER A 41 4.49 -26.41 -2.35
CA SER A 41 4.49 -27.70 -1.65
C SER A 41 4.03 -27.63 -0.20
N PHE A 42 3.57 -28.77 0.32
CA PHE A 42 3.24 -28.90 1.74
C PHE A 42 4.48 -28.75 2.64
N SER A 43 5.65 -29.22 2.19
CA SER A 43 6.90 -29.07 2.95
C SER A 43 7.24 -27.61 3.15
N GLU A 44 7.15 -26.82 2.09
CA GLU A 44 7.38 -25.38 2.14
C GLU A 44 6.39 -24.68 3.07
N LEU A 45 5.10 -25.03 3.00
CA LEU A 45 4.11 -24.50 3.93
C LEU A 45 4.44 -24.85 5.40
N ALA A 46 4.90 -26.07 5.66
CA ALA A 46 5.28 -26.52 7.00
C ALA A 46 6.50 -25.74 7.52
N ASP A 47 7.49 -25.51 6.66
CA ASP A 47 8.68 -24.72 6.99
C ASP A 47 8.30 -23.25 7.30
N LEU A 48 7.43 -22.64 6.49
CA LEU A 48 6.94 -21.28 6.74
C LEU A 48 6.08 -21.20 8.02
N CYS A 49 5.28 -22.22 8.32
CA CYS A 49 4.57 -22.31 9.59
C CYS A 49 5.53 -22.37 10.78
N TYR A 50 6.61 -23.15 10.66
CA TYR A 50 7.64 -23.24 11.70
C TYR A 50 8.36 -21.89 11.89
N LEU A 51 8.80 -21.25 10.81
CA LEU A 51 9.39 -19.91 10.85
C LEU A 51 8.43 -18.87 11.41
N GLY A 52 7.12 -19.04 11.20
CA GLY A 52 6.06 -18.16 11.72
C GLY A 52 5.92 -18.17 13.24
N ILE A 53 6.34 -19.25 13.92
CA ILE A 53 6.20 -19.38 15.38
C ILE A 53 6.89 -18.22 16.12
N ARG A 54 8.03 -17.72 15.61
CA ARG A 54 8.75 -16.58 16.23
C ARG A 54 7.90 -15.29 16.26
N PHE A 55 7.06 -15.09 15.26
CA PHE A 55 6.14 -13.95 15.17
C PHE A 55 4.85 -14.19 15.96
N ASP A 56 4.37 -15.44 15.97
CA ASP A 56 3.24 -15.86 16.78
C ASP A 56 3.54 -15.71 18.27
N ASN A 57 4.76 -16.04 18.71
CA ASN A 57 5.23 -15.82 20.08
C ASN A 57 4.93 -14.38 20.52
N VAL A 58 5.39 -13.42 19.74
CA VAL A 58 5.23 -11.99 20.03
C VAL A 58 3.74 -11.60 20.02
N ALA A 59 3.01 -11.95 18.96
CA ALA A 59 1.58 -11.65 18.86
C ALA A 59 0.79 -12.20 20.05
N ILE A 60 1.03 -13.45 20.42
CA ILE A 60 0.32 -14.15 21.50
C ILE A 60 0.68 -13.53 22.86
N VAL A 61 1.96 -13.25 23.14
CA VAL A 61 2.35 -12.62 24.41
C VAL A 61 1.66 -11.25 24.57
N TYR A 62 1.74 -10.38 23.56
CA TYR A 62 1.18 -9.04 23.65
C TYR A 62 -0.35 -9.05 23.66
N SER A 63 -1.00 -9.85 22.80
CA SER A 63 -2.46 -9.96 22.76
C SER A 63 -3.06 -10.54 24.03
N ASN A 64 -2.33 -11.42 24.72
CA ASN A 64 -2.79 -12.11 25.92
C ASN A 64 -2.09 -11.60 27.20
N LEU A 65 -1.41 -10.45 27.19
CA LEU A 65 -0.62 -9.96 28.33
C LEU A 65 -1.45 -9.90 29.63
N ILE A 66 -2.65 -9.32 29.55
CA ILE A 66 -3.57 -9.22 30.71
C ILE A 66 -4.00 -10.61 31.18
N PHE A 67 -4.37 -11.50 30.25
CA PHE A 67 -4.75 -12.88 30.57
C PHE A 67 -3.61 -13.66 31.23
N ILE A 68 -2.38 -13.54 30.71
CA ILE A 68 -1.17 -14.19 31.25
C ILE A 68 -0.95 -13.71 32.68
N LEU A 69 -0.91 -12.37 32.89
CA LEU A 69 -0.70 -11.79 34.21
C LEU A 69 -1.76 -12.26 35.21
N MET A 70 -3.05 -12.19 34.85
CA MET A 70 -4.15 -12.67 35.69
C MET A 70 -4.03 -14.18 36.02
N SER A 71 -3.51 -14.97 35.10
CA SER A 71 -3.34 -16.42 35.30
C SER A 71 -2.20 -16.75 36.27
N ILE A 72 -1.18 -15.88 36.40
CA ILE A 72 0.03 -16.17 37.19
C ILE A 72 0.16 -15.36 38.48
N VAL A 73 -0.63 -14.29 38.71
CA VAL A 73 -0.55 -13.47 39.94
C VAL A 73 -0.50 -14.37 41.18
N PRO A 74 0.48 -14.22 42.10
CA PRO A 74 0.66 -15.07 43.28
C PRO A 74 -0.40 -14.81 44.37
N TRP A 75 -1.67 -15.01 44.02
CA TRP A 75 -2.83 -14.76 44.87
C TRP A 75 -3.80 -15.94 44.86
N LYS A 76 -4.23 -16.38 46.05
CA LYS A 76 -5.17 -17.51 46.21
C LYS A 76 -6.55 -17.28 45.57
N GLY A 77 -6.96 -16.02 45.40
CA GLY A 77 -8.24 -15.70 44.78
C GLY A 77 -8.32 -16.06 43.29
N THR A 78 -7.17 -16.38 42.67
CA THR A 78 -7.11 -16.84 41.27
C THR A 78 -7.90 -18.13 41.03
N THR A 79 -8.15 -18.96 42.05
CA THR A 79 -8.94 -20.20 41.90
C THR A 79 -10.44 -20.01 42.10
N PHE A 80 -10.91 -18.81 42.44
CA PHE A 80 -12.34 -18.56 42.67
C PHE A 80 -13.14 -18.57 41.38
N ALA A 81 -14.37 -19.08 41.42
CA ALA A 81 -15.23 -19.22 40.25
C ALA A 81 -15.53 -17.86 39.57
N ALA A 82 -15.75 -16.80 40.35
CA ALA A 82 -15.95 -15.46 39.81
C ALA A 82 -14.70 -14.95 39.08
N TYR A 83 -13.51 -15.17 39.66
CA TYR A 83 -12.24 -14.79 39.04
C TYR A 83 -12.01 -15.54 37.72
N GLN A 84 -12.22 -16.86 37.72
CA GLN A 84 -12.05 -17.69 36.51
C GLN A 84 -13.05 -17.34 35.40
N LYS A 85 -14.25 -16.85 35.73
CA LYS A 85 -15.18 -16.29 34.75
C LYS A 85 -14.62 -15.01 34.11
N ILE A 86 -14.04 -14.11 34.91
CA ILE A 86 -13.42 -12.89 34.39
C ILE A 86 -12.21 -13.24 33.52
N VAL A 87 -11.33 -14.14 33.97
CA VAL A 87 -10.17 -14.62 33.19
C VAL A 87 -10.59 -15.22 31.86
N PHE A 88 -11.68 -16.00 31.84
CA PHE A 88 -12.25 -16.53 30.61
C PHE A 88 -12.75 -15.43 29.66
N LEU A 89 -13.47 -14.44 30.18
CA LEU A 89 -13.95 -13.30 29.38
C LEU A 89 -12.78 -12.50 28.80
N VAL A 90 -11.74 -12.22 29.60
CA VAL A 90 -10.53 -11.53 29.14
C VAL A 90 -9.85 -12.35 28.03
N PHE A 91 -9.64 -13.64 28.24
CA PHE A 91 -9.07 -14.54 27.26
C PHE A 91 -9.85 -14.52 25.94
N LEU A 92 -11.18 -14.72 26.00
CA LEU A 92 -12.01 -14.81 24.82
C LEU A 92 -12.09 -13.48 24.09
N SER A 93 -12.26 -12.35 24.80
CA SER A 93 -12.33 -11.02 24.20
C SER A 93 -11.03 -10.63 23.49
N CYS A 94 -9.87 -10.83 24.15
CA CYS A 94 -8.57 -10.55 23.55
C CYS A 94 -8.36 -11.37 22.28
N ASN A 95 -8.56 -12.69 22.34
CA ASN A 95 -8.35 -13.55 21.18
C ASN A 95 -9.39 -13.31 20.09
N THR A 96 -10.65 -12.97 20.43
CA THR A 96 -11.66 -12.58 19.43
C THR A 96 -11.21 -11.37 18.62
N PHE A 97 -10.68 -10.34 19.28
CA PHE A 97 -10.17 -9.15 18.61
C PHE A 97 -8.94 -9.43 17.72
N PHE A 98 -7.90 -10.09 18.25
CA PHE A 98 -6.68 -10.29 17.47
C PHE A 98 -6.82 -11.36 16.38
N LEU A 99 -7.69 -12.36 16.56
CA LEU A 99 -8.00 -13.33 15.51
C LEU A 99 -8.87 -12.69 14.41
N SER A 100 -9.75 -11.73 14.73
CA SER A 100 -10.53 -11.05 13.69
C SER A 100 -9.63 -10.28 12.72
N LEU A 101 -8.55 -9.66 13.22
CA LEU A 101 -7.54 -8.99 12.36
C LEU A 101 -6.96 -9.95 11.31
N ASN A 102 -6.66 -11.19 11.70
CA ASN A 102 -6.14 -12.20 10.77
C ASN A 102 -7.17 -12.61 9.72
N PHE A 103 -8.46 -12.70 10.08
CA PHE A 103 -9.54 -13.02 9.15
C PHE A 103 -9.84 -11.87 8.19
N ILE A 104 -9.83 -10.62 8.67
CA ILE A 104 -9.98 -9.42 7.82
C ILE A 104 -8.84 -9.38 6.79
N ASP A 105 -7.62 -9.68 7.22
CA ASP A 105 -6.45 -9.65 6.35
C ASP A 105 -6.50 -10.68 5.20
N MET A 106 -7.19 -11.81 5.37
CA MET A 106 -7.35 -12.80 4.30
C MET A 106 -8.06 -12.20 3.07
N ALA A 107 -9.01 -11.29 3.28
CA ALA A 107 -9.69 -10.57 2.22
C ALA A 107 -8.89 -9.32 1.80
N TYR A 108 -8.40 -8.55 2.77
CA TYR A 108 -7.70 -7.28 2.54
C TYR A 108 -6.39 -7.46 1.75
N TYR A 109 -5.64 -8.55 2.00
CA TYR A 109 -4.34 -8.82 1.38
C TYR A 109 -4.40 -8.82 -0.15
N ARG A 110 -5.47 -9.33 -0.77
CA ARG A 110 -5.62 -9.39 -2.24
C ARG A 110 -5.63 -8.02 -2.91
N PHE A 111 -6.05 -6.98 -2.19
CA PHE A 111 -6.11 -5.61 -2.70
C PHE A 111 -4.78 -4.86 -2.44
N ASN A 112 -4.21 -5.08 -1.25
CA ASN A 112 -3.05 -4.31 -0.76
C ASN A 112 -1.69 -4.98 -1.00
N ASN A 113 -1.66 -6.30 -1.24
CA ASN A 113 -0.46 -7.14 -1.41
C ASN A 113 0.58 -7.01 -0.29
N ASN A 114 0.14 -6.64 0.92
CA ASN A 114 0.92 -6.60 2.15
C ASN A 114 -0.01 -6.93 3.32
N ARG A 115 0.54 -7.51 4.40
CA ARG A 115 -0.19 -7.78 5.65
C ARG A 115 -0.82 -6.52 6.23
N LEU A 116 -1.95 -6.69 6.90
CA LEU A 116 -2.70 -5.63 7.57
C LEU A 116 -1.82 -4.94 8.63
N MET A 117 -1.64 -3.64 8.49
CA MET A 117 -0.90 -2.76 9.40
C MET A 117 -1.87 -1.87 10.17
N SER A 118 -1.43 -1.23 11.25
CA SER A 118 -2.29 -0.39 12.11
C SER A 118 -2.98 0.78 11.38
N ASN A 119 -2.47 1.19 10.23
CA ASN A 119 -3.03 2.26 9.41
C ASN A 119 -4.04 1.78 8.34
N PHE A 120 -4.46 0.51 8.37
CA PHE A 120 -5.40 -0.02 7.38
C PHE A 120 -6.75 0.72 7.34
N LEU A 121 -7.13 1.39 8.44
CA LEU A 121 -8.37 2.17 8.53
C LEU A 121 -8.33 3.49 7.76
N GLU A 122 -7.16 4.00 7.36
CA GLU A 122 -7.03 5.25 6.58
C GLU A 122 -7.85 5.20 5.28
N VAL A 123 -7.98 4.01 4.68
CA VAL A 123 -8.69 3.81 3.41
C VAL A 123 -10.21 4.03 3.53
N ILE A 124 -10.77 3.86 4.74
CA ILE A 124 -12.23 3.99 4.98
C ILE A 124 -12.57 5.16 5.90
N GLU A 125 -11.57 5.92 6.36
CA GLU A 125 -11.75 7.00 7.34
C GLU A 125 -12.63 8.12 6.79
N PHE A 126 -12.42 8.48 5.53
CA PHE A 126 -13.11 9.60 4.87
C PHE A 126 -14.30 9.19 3.99
N GLU A 127 -14.66 7.91 4.01
CA GLU A 127 -15.77 7.42 3.18
C GLU A 127 -17.14 7.80 3.76
N THR A 128 -18.06 8.21 2.88
CA THR A 128 -19.43 8.58 3.28
C THR A 128 -20.35 7.36 3.33
N ASN A 129 -20.09 6.34 2.51
CA ASN A 129 -20.94 5.15 2.33
C ASN A 129 -20.49 3.92 3.16
N LYS A 130 -19.87 4.13 4.34
CA LYS A 130 -19.23 3.06 5.14
C LYS A 130 -20.14 1.86 5.43
N LEU A 131 -21.42 2.11 5.72
CA LEU A 131 -22.37 1.04 6.04
C LEU A 131 -22.66 0.15 4.83
N VAL A 132 -22.82 0.75 3.64
CA VAL A 132 -23.04 0.01 2.39
C VAL A 132 -21.83 -0.86 2.08
N LEU A 133 -20.63 -0.29 2.16
CA LEU A 133 -19.37 -1.02 1.96
C LEU A 133 -19.20 -2.16 2.97
N PHE A 134 -19.57 -1.95 4.24
CA PHE A 134 -19.49 -2.96 5.29
C PHE A 134 -20.44 -4.15 5.05
N PHE A 135 -21.70 -3.89 4.70
CA PHE A 135 -22.64 -4.97 4.41
C PHE A 135 -22.29 -5.71 3.12
N HIS A 136 -21.82 -5.00 2.09
CA HIS A 136 -21.27 -5.61 0.88
C HIS A 136 -20.08 -6.53 1.21
N PHE A 137 -19.17 -6.09 2.08
CA PHE A 137 -18.05 -6.92 2.53
C PHE A 137 -18.53 -8.19 3.26
N ILE A 138 -19.54 -8.09 4.13
CA ILE A 138 -20.12 -9.28 4.78
C ILE A 138 -20.72 -10.23 3.75
N GLU A 139 -21.45 -9.72 2.77
CA GLU A 139 -22.07 -10.53 1.72
C GLU A 139 -21.02 -11.28 0.90
N VAL A 140 -19.99 -10.58 0.43
CA VAL A 140 -18.92 -11.17 -0.40
C VAL A 140 -18.08 -12.18 0.39
N TYR A 141 -17.82 -11.90 1.67
CA TYR A 141 -16.89 -12.68 2.50
C TYR A 141 -17.58 -13.47 3.63
N PHE A 142 -18.87 -13.80 3.49
CA PHE A 142 -19.67 -14.44 4.54
C PHE A 142 -19.03 -15.74 5.08
N TYR A 143 -18.31 -16.49 4.22
CA TYR A 143 -17.61 -17.71 4.59
C TYR A 143 -16.47 -17.44 5.60
N LEU A 144 -15.77 -16.30 5.51
CA LEU A 144 -14.75 -15.92 6.48
C LEU A 144 -15.38 -15.67 7.86
N PHE A 145 -16.55 -15.05 7.92
CA PHE A 145 -17.29 -14.88 9.17
C PHE A 145 -17.70 -16.23 9.77
N PHE A 146 -18.19 -17.15 8.95
CA PHE A 146 -18.55 -18.50 9.41
C PHE A 146 -17.34 -19.22 10.04
N PHE A 147 -16.19 -19.24 9.36
CA PHE A 147 -14.96 -19.84 9.89
C PHE A 147 -14.46 -19.14 11.15
N PHE A 148 -14.51 -17.81 11.18
CA PHE A 148 -14.13 -17.00 12.34
C PHE A 148 -14.97 -17.36 13.57
N PHE A 149 -16.30 -17.28 13.48
CA PHE A 149 -17.18 -17.59 14.61
C PHE A 149 -17.09 -19.05 15.05
N THR A 150 -16.89 -19.98 14.10
CA THR A 150 -16.64 -21.39 14.41
C THR A 150 -15.34 -21.56 15.22
N MET A 151 -14.27 -20.89 14.83
CA MET A 151 -12.99 -20.93 15.56
C MET A 151 -13.13 -20.34 16.97
N ILE A 152 -13.81 -19.20 17.13
CA ILE A 152 -14.05 -18.58 18.45
C ILE A 152 -14.91 -19.49 19.34
N PHE A 153 -15.93 -20.14 18.78
CA PHE A 153 -16.75 -21.12 19.50
C PHE A 153 -15.91 -22.31 19.98
N ILE A 154 -15.10 -22.91 19.10
CA ILE A 154 -14.21 -24.03 19.42
C ILE A 154 -13.19 -23.61 20.48
N LEU A 155 -12.58 -22.44 20.35
CA LEU A 155 -11.61 -21.91 21.32
C LEU A 155 -12.24 -21.75 22.71
N GLY A 156 -13.44 -21.17 22.78
CA GLY A 156 -14.19 -21.02 24.02
C GLY A 156 -14.62 -22.36 24.64
N TRP A 157 -14.98 -23.34 23.81
CA TRP A 157 -15.30 -24.71 24.24
C TRP A 157 -14.07 -25.46 24.75
N ALA A 158 -12.95 -25.40 24.02
CA ALA A 158 -11.69 -26.06 24.35
C ALA A 158 -11.05 -25.48 25.62
N TYR A 159 -11.16 -24.17 25.84
CA TYR A 159 -10.75 -23.51 27.09
C TYR A 159 -11.39 -24.18 28.32
N LYS A 160 -12.69 -24.50 28.24
CA LYS A 160 -13.47 -25.05 29.36
C LYS A 160 -13.14 -26.51 29.70
N LYS A 161 -12.31 -27.19 28.90
CA LYS A 161 -11.87 -28.58 29.15
C LYS A 161 -10.90 -28.69 30.33
N VAL A 162 -10.11 -27.64 30.59
CA VAL A 162 -9.20 -27.59 31.75
C VAL A 162 -9.75 -26.60 32.78
N LYS A 163 -10.23 -27.14 33.90
CA LYS A 163 -10.82 -26.36 35.00
C LYS A 163 -9.83 -26.15 36.13
N ILE A 164 -9.87 -24.94 36.68
CA ILE A 164 -9.15 -24.59 37.91
C ILE A 164 -10.14 -24.71 39.08
N TYR A 165 -9.73 -25.44 40.12
CA TYR A 165 -10.56 -25.69 41.31
C TYR A 165 -9.94 -25.00 42.53
N PRO A 166 -10.75 -24.57 43.50
CA PRO A 166 -10.22 -24.09 44.78
C PRO A 166 -9.36 -25.16 45.44
N ILE A 167 -8.14 -24.78 45.83
CA ILE A 167 -7.20 -25.67 46.53
C ILE A 167 -7.13 -25.30 48.01
N ILE A 168 -7.01 -26.33 48.84
CA ILE A 168 -6.64 -26.18 50.25
C ILE A 168 -5.09 -26.17 50.31
N ILE A 169 -4.51 -25.18 50.99
CA ILE A 169 -3.07 -24.99 51.09
C ILE A 169 -2.57 -25.71 52.35
N ASP A 170 -1.77 -26.77 52.18
CA ASP A 170 -1.27 -27.57 53.30
C ASP A 170 -0.01 -26.92 53.93
N ASN A 171 0.82 -26.28 53.11
CA ASN A 171 2.02 -25.58 53.54
C ASN A 171 2.18 -24.24 52.81
N TYR A 172 1.90 -23.14 53.53
CA TYR A 172 1.96 -21.79 52.98
C TYR A 172 3.35 -21.39 52.49
N PHE A 173 4.42 -21.83 53.14
CA PHE A 173 5.78 -21.50 52.72
C PHE A 173 6.12 -22.12 51.37
N ARG A 174 5.89 -23.42 51.20
CA ARG A 174 6.13 -24.14 49.93
C ARG A 174 5.24 -23.63 48.81
N TYR A 175 3.99 -23.32 49.12
CA TYR A 175 3.04 -22.74 48.16
C TYR A 175 3.49 -21.35 47.70
N SER A 176 3.86 -20.46 48.62
CA SER A 176 4.33 -19.11 48.28
C SER A 176 5.66 -19.15 47.52
N LEU A 177 6.61 -19.98 47.96
CA LEU A 177 7.90 -20.12 47.29
C LEU A 177 7.75 -20.62 45.86
N SER A 178 6.96 -21.68 45.64
CA SER A 178 6.68 -22.17 44.27
C SER A 178 5.90 -21.16 43.44
N SER A 179 4.98 -20.41 44.03
CA SER A 179 4.24 -19.36 43.33
C SER A 179 5.17 -18.25 42.83
N VAL A 180 6.14 -17.82 43.64
CA VAL A 180 7.12 -16.79 43.26
C VAL A 180 8.07 -17.31 42.18
N ILE A 181 8.61 -18.52 42.35
CA ILE A 181 9.53 -19.13 41.37
C ILE A 181 8.84 -19.30 40.02
N LEU A 182 7.64 -19.88 40.00
CA LEU A 182 6.89 -20.09 38.76
C LEU A 182 6.43 -18.77 38.14
N PHE A 183 6.06 -17.76 38.94
CA PHE A 183 5.74 -16.43 38.46
C PHE A 183 6.93 -15.78 37.74
N LEU A 184 8.10 -15.74 38.38
CA LEU A 184 9.31 -15.15 37.80
C LEU A 184 9.79 -15.93 36.57
N GLY A 185 9.79 -17.27 36.63
CA GLY A 185 10.15 -18.11 35.50
C GLY A 185 9.21 -17.94 34.31
N THR A 186 7.91 -17.80 34.57
CA THR A 186 6.90 -17.56 33.52
C THR A 186 7.09 -16.17 32.92
N ILE A 187 7.31 -15.13 33.72
CA ILE A 187 7.62 -13.79 33.20
C ILE A 187 8.87 -13.83 32.32
N ALA A 188 9.95 -14.47 32.78
CA ALA A 188 11.17 -14.60 31.99
C ALA A 188 10.89 -15.28 30.64
N LEU A 189 10.15 -16.40 30.64
CA LEU A 189 9.76 -17.11 29.42
C LEU A 189 8.93 -16.25 28.47
N PHE A 190 7.91 -15.54 28.96
CA PHE A 190 7.08 -14.67 28.11
C PHE A 190 7.82 -13.42 27.63
N VAL A 191 8.78 -12.88 28.41
CA VAL A 191 9.67 -11.80 27.93
C VAL A 191 10.57 -12.28 26.80
N LEU A 192 11.06 -13.53 26.87
CA LEU A 192 11.83 -14.14 25.78
C LEU A 192 10.95 -14.34 24.54
N ALA A 193 9.74 -14.87 24.72
CA ALA A 193 8.76 -15.02 23.64
C ALA A 193 8.37 -13.67 23.01
N ALA A 194 8.18 -12.61 23.81
CA ALA A 194 7.91 -11.25 23.33
C ALA A 194 9.04 -10.65 22.48
N ARG A 195 10.25 -11.22 22.54
CA ARG A 195 11.40 -10.83 21.71
C ARG A 195 11.61 -11.72 20.48
N GLY A 196 10.80 -12.78 20.31
CA GLY A 196 10.90 -13.73 19.19
C GLY A 196 11.53 -15.07 19.54
N GLY A 197 12.09 -15.24 20.74
CA GLY A 197 12.53 -16.55 21.26
C GLY A 197 13.97 -16.99 20.98
N ASP A 198 14.86 -16.13 20.45
CA ASP A 198 16.28 -16.47 20.20
C ASP A 198 17.24 -15.75 21.18
N PHE A 199 18.15 -16.52 21.80
CA PHE A 199 19.22 -16.04 22.68
C PHE A 199 20.52 -15.68 21.94
N LYS A 200 20.76 -16.20 20.73
CA LYS A 200 22.05 -16.07 20.04
C LYS A 200 22.25 -14.75 19.32
N LYS A 201 21.17 -14.10 18.85
CA LYS A 201 21.29 -12.97 17.90
C LYS A 201 20.60 -11.66 18.28
N SER A 202 19.74 -11.58 19.31
CA SER A 202 18.91 -10.37 19.47
C SER A 202 18.89 -9.74 20.87
N THR A 203 19.58 -8.60 20.99
CA THR A 203 19.39 -7.61 22.07
C THR A 203 18.12 -6.77 21.86
N ARG A 204 17.50 -6.81 20.67
CA ARG A 204 16.31 -6.02 20.28
C ARG A 204 15.08 -6.89 19.99
N PRO A 205 13.84 -6.36 20.16
CA PRO A 205 12.63 -7.08 19.74
C PRO A 205 12.59 -7.29 18.22
N ILE A 206 12.18 -8.49 17.78
CA ILE A 206 11.97 -8.81 16.36
C ILE A 206 11.00 -7.82 15.68
N THR A 207 11.24 -7.52 14.41
CA THR A 207 10.53 -6.55 13.57
C THR A 207 9.89 -7.23 12.36
N ILE A 208 9.06 -6.50 11.61
CA ILE A 208 8.36 -7.06 10.43
C ILE A 208 9.36 -7.51 9.37
N ILE A 209 10.36 -6.68 9.08
CA ILE A 209 11.37 -6.96 8.04
C ILE A 209 12.26 -8.17 8.39
N ASP A 210 12.38 -8.55 9.67
CA ASP A 210 13.12 -9.76 10.06
C ASP A 210 12.46 -11.06 9.54
N ALA A 211 11.21 -10.97 9.06
CA ALA A 211 10.55 -12.08 8.37
C ALA A 211 11.26 -12.45 7.06
N MET A 212 11.92 -11.49 6.40
CA MET A 212 12.69 -11.69 5.16
C MET A 212 13.95 -12.52 5.35
N ASN A 213 14.55 -12.53 6.56
CA ASN A 213 15.89 -13.10 6.77
C ASN A 213 15.99 -14.61 6.49
N ASP A 214 14.88 -15.34 6.62
CA ASP A 214 14.86 -16.81 6.58
C ASP A 214 13.93 -17.34 5.47
N VAL A 215 13.49 -16.47 4.54
CA VAL A 215 12.58 -16.84 3.44
C VAL A 215 13.16 -16.48 2.08
N LYS A 216 12.68 -17.16 1.05
CA LYS A 216 13.16 -16.97 -0.33
C LYS A 216 12.57 -15.76 -1.03
N THR A 217 11.35 -15.36 -0.68
CA THR A 217 10.62 -14.28 -1.37
C THR A 217 9.83 -13.43 -0.37
N PRO A 218 9.50 -12.17 -0.70
CA PRO A 218 8.64 -11.31 0.13
C PRO A 218 7.29 -11.93 0.46
N GLN A 219 6.70 -12.63 -0.49
CA GLN A 219 5.41 -13.30 -0.36
C GLN A 219 5.46 -14.37 0.73
N HIS A 220 6.58 -15.10 0.83
CA HIS A 220 6.79 -16.08 1.89
C HIS A 220 6.94 -15.39 3.26
N SER A 221 7.53 -14.19 3.29
CA SER A 221 7.58 -13.39 4.52
C SER A 221 6.17 -13.01 5.01
N ASP A 222 5.25 -12.69 4.11
CA ASP A 222 3.85 -12.40 4.45
C ASP A 222 3.12 -13.62 5.03
N VAL A 223 3.49 -14.84 4.61
CA VAL A 223 2.94 -16.10 5.18
C VAL A 223 3.49 -16.36 6.57
N VAL A 224 4.77 -16.06 6.79
CA VAL A 224 5.43 -16.19 8.10
C VAL A 224 4.81 -15.22 9.12
N LEU A 225 4.50 -14.00 8.68
CA LEU A 225 3.85 -12.96 9.48
C LEU A 225 2.37 -13.28 9.79
N ASN A 226 1.86 -12.69 10.87
CA ASN A 226 0.44 -12.68 11.20
C ASN A 226 -0.03 -11.24 11.45
N SER A 227 -1.32 -10.95 11.25
CA SER A 227 -1.85 -9.57 11.28
C SER A 227 -1.81 -8.95 12.67
N ALA A 228 -1.95 -9.79 13.71
CA ALA A 228 -1.87 -9.31 15.09
C ALA A 228 -0.46 -8.78 15.37
N PHE A 229 0.57 -9.50 14.95
CA PHE A 229 1.96 -9.07 15.06
C PHE A 229 2.20 -7.78 14.28
N THR A 230 1.83 -7.72 12.99
CA THR A 230 2.09 -6.55 12.15
C THR A 230 1.40 -5.31 12.71
N VAL A 231 0.11 -5.40 13.10
CA VAL A 231 -0.61 -4.29 13.75
C VAL A 231 0.09 -3.88 15.04
N ILE A 232 0.40 -4.80 15.96
CA ILE A 232 1.09 -4.47 17.22
C ILE A 232 2.42 -3.77 16.95
N LYS A 233 3.16 -4.22 15.92
CA LYS A 233 4.46 -3.66 15.58
C LYS A 233 4.39 -2.33 14.88
N THR A 234 3.30 -1.95 14.21
CA THR A 234 3.14 -0.63 13.58
C THR A 234 2.35 0.35 14.45
N LEU A 235 1.69 -0.11 15.53
CA LEU A 235 0.95 0.76 16.44
C LEU A 235 1.84 1.84 17.06
N GLY A 236 1.45 3.11 16.91
CA GLY A 236 2.15 4.26 17.47
C GLY A 236 3.53 4.52 16.88
N ILE A 237 3.87 3.84 15.78
CA ILE A 237 5.09 4.10 15.04
C ILE A 237 4.89 5.34 14.17
N ASN A 238 5.23 6.51 14.74
CA ASN A 238 5.58 7.69 13.97
C ASN A 238 7.11 7.70 13.85
N LYS A 239 7.66 6.81 13.03
CA LYS A 239 9.12 6.59 12.91
C LYS A 239 9.86 7.66 12.11
N VAL A 240 9.27 8.84 11.94
CA VAL A 240 9.97 9.96 11.30
C VAL A 240 10.81 10.64 12.37
N LYS A 241 12.04 10.14 12.57
CA LYS A 241 13.06 10.83 13.38
C LYS A 241 14.00 11.55 12.44
N LYS A 242 14.30 12.81 12.75
CA LYS A 242 15.34 13.54 12.04
C LYS A 242 16.67 12.83 12.25
N THR A 243 17.36 12.53 11.16
CA THR A 243 18.71 11.99 11.18
C THR A 243 19.62 12.92 10.41
N ASP A 244 20.84 13.13 10.89
CA ASP A 244 21.84 13.97 10.23
C ASP A 244 23.07 13.09 9.89
N ARG A 245 22.84 11.94 9.23
CA ARG A 245 23.91 10.99 8.87
C ARG A 245 24.71 11.47 7.66
N PHE A 246 24.08 12.24 6.77
CA PHE A 246 24.67 12.78 5.55
C PHE A 246 24.59 14.31 5.55
N ASN A 247 25.55 14.94 4.90
CA ASN A 247 25.53 16.39 4.74
C ASN A 247 24.73 16.80 3.48
N GLU A 248 24.38 18.10 3.38
CA GLU A 248 23.60 18.62 2.25
C GLU A 248 24.32 18.52 0.91
N GLU A 249 25.66 18.59 0.88
CA GLU A 249 26.44 18.48 -0.36
C GLU A 249 26.33 17.08 -0.96
N GLU A 250 26.43 16.03 -0.16
CA GLU A 250 26.26 14.63 -0.58
C GLU A 250 24.84 14.38 -1.09
N ILE A 251 23.83 14.89 -0.38
CA ILE A 251 22.42 14.81 -0.79
C ILE A 251 22.21 15.48 -2.14
N ASN A 252 22.73 16.70 -2.32
CA ASN A 252 22.58 17.46 -3.56
C ASN A 252 23.31 16.81 -4.73
N ALA A 253 24.51 16.26 -4.49
CA ALA A 253 25.28 15.57 -5.52
C ALA A 253 24.60 14.30 -6.04
N VAL A 254 23.93 13.54 -5.16
CA VAL A 254 23.34 12.23 -5.52
C VAL A 254 21.87 12.34 -5.93
N LEU A 255 21.05 13.08 -5.18
CA LEU A 255 19.59 13.15 -5.41
C LEU A 255 19.18 14.36 -6.25
N ASN A 256 19.98 15.43 -6.21
CA ASN A 256 19.66 16.72 -6.83
C ASN A 256 18.20 17.15 -6.54
N PRO A 257 17.81 17.35 -5.27
CA PRO A 257 16.40 17.49 -4.88
C PRO A 257 15.77 18.82 -5.30
N VAL A 258 16.53 19.76 -5.86
CA VAL A 258 16.05 21.02 -6.44
C VAL A 258 16.25 20.96 -7.94
N LYS A 259 15.14 20.98 -8.68
CA LYS A 259 15.12 20.90 -10.14
C LYS A 259 14.96 22.28 -10.75
N HIS A 260 15.58 22.48 -11.90
CA HIS A 260 15.41 23.66 -12.73
C HIS A 260 15.65 23.24 -14.17
N TYR A 261 14.66 23.45 -15.04
CA TYR A 261 14.74 23.12 -16.46
C TYR A 261 14.75 24.43 -17.25
N SER A 262 15.59 24.50 -18.28
CA SER A 262 15.67 25.69 -19.13
C SER A 262 14.40 25.84 -19.96
N GLU A 263 13.93 27.08 -20.11
CA GLU A 263 12.84 27.40 -21.04
C GLU A 263 13.27 27.01 -22.47
N ASN A 264 12.46 26.19 -23.12
CA ASN A 264 12.73 25.71 -24.48
C ASN A 264 11.70 26.22 -25.49
N ASN A 265 10.65 26.91 -25.02
CA ASN A 265 9.52 27.39 -25.80
C ASN A 265 8.97 26.29 -26.74
N ARG A 266 8.86 25.07 -26.19
CA ARG A 266 8.69 23.82 -26.96
C ARG A 266 7.46 23.85 -27.87
N PHE A 267 6.42 24.56 -27.45
CA PHE A 267 5.14 24.62 -28.14
C PHE A 267 4.78 26.02 -28.65
N GLY A 268 5.69 27.00 -28.54
CA GLY A 268 5.47 28.40 -28.96
C GLY A 268 4.51 29.20 -28.06
N LYS A 269 3.66 28.53 -27.29
CA LYS A 269 2.79 29.10 -26.25
C LYS A 269 2.60 28.09 -25.11
N LYS A 270 2.12 28.59 -23.97
CA LYS A 270 1.76 27.80 -22.79
C LYS A 270 0.55 26.89 -23.11
N PRO A 271 0.70 25.56 -23.17
CA PRO A 271 -0.39 24.65 -23.46
C PRO A 271 -1.29 24.45 -22.23
N ASN A 272 -2.53 24.00 -22.44
CA ASN A 272 -3.32 23.43 -21.35
C ASN A 272 -2.75 22.07 -20.94
N VAL A 273 -3.06 21.63 -19.71
CA VAL A 273 -2.67 20.31 -19.20
C VAL A 273 -3.89 19.60 -18.62
N VAL A 274 -4.13 18.36 -19.06
CA VAL A 274 -5.13 17.47 -18.50
C VAL A 274 -4.46 16.20 -18.01
N ILE A 275 -4.50 15.94 -16.70
CA ILE A 275 -3.93 14.76 -16.07
C ILE A 275 -5.06 13.79 -15.75
N PHE A 276 -5.13 12.68 -16.47
CA PHE A 276 -5.99 11.55 -16.16
C PHE A 276 -5.26 10.60 -15.21
N ILE A 277 -5.79 10.47 -14.01
CA ILE A 277 -5.41 9.44 -13.04
C ILE A 277 -6.51 8.38 -13.11
N LEU A 278 -6.17 7.21 -13.61
CA LEU A 278 -7.10 6.12 -13.84
C LEU A 278 -7.05 5.14 -12.65
N GLU A 279 -8.06 5.19 -11.78
CA GLU A 279 -8.19 4.37 -10.57
C GLU A 279 -7.83 2.91 -10.83
N SER A 280 -6.84 2.38 -10.14
CA SER A 280 -6.44 0.96 -10.18
C SER A 280 -6.08 0.38 -11.57
N MET A 281 -6.05 1.17 -12.65
CA MET A 281 -5.84 0.74 -14.04
C MET A 281 -4.35 0.56 -14.37
N ALA A 282 -3.67 -0.32 -13.63
CA ALA A 282 -2.25 -0.62 -13.77
C ALA A 282 -1.81 -1.08 -15.18
N ARG A 283 -0.49 -1.15 -15.37
CA ARG A 283 0.17 -1.47 -16.65
C ARG A 283 -0.34 -2.77 -17.27
N GLU A 284 -0.75 -3.73 -16.44
CA GLU A 284 -1.26 -5.04 -16.83
C GLU A 284 -2.42 -4.99 -17.84
N TYR A 285 -3.20 -3.91 -17.86
CA TYR A 285 -4.38 -3.83 -18.70
C TYR A 285 -4.14 -3.23 -20.09
N TRP A 286 -2.95 -2.63 -20.30
CA TRP A 286 -2.63 -1.83 -21.48
C TRP A 286 -1.75 -2.59 -22.47
N GLY A 287 -2.21 -2.79 -23.70
CA GLY A 287 -1.43 -3.50 -24.72
C GLY A 287 -0.15 -2.77 -25.10
N SER A 288 -0.26 -1.46 -25.33
CA SER A 288 0.85 -0.56 -25.67
C SER A 288 1.99 -0.60 -24.65
N MET A 289 1.67 -0.73 -23.36
CA MET A 289 2.67 -0.78 -22.29
C MET A 289 3.31 -2.16 -22.12
N ASN A 290 2.69 -3.20 -22.69
CA ASN A 290 3.17 -4.58 -22.61
C ASN A 290 3.90 -5.07 -23.86
N ALA A 291 3.93 -4.27 -24.94
CA ALA A 291 4.50 -4.67 -26.23
C ALA A 291 5.99 -5.09 -26.19
N SER A 292 6.74 -4.66 -25.18
CA SER A 292 8.16 -5.02 -24.99
C SER A 292 8.38 -6.20 -24.03
N TYR A 293 7.32 -6.78 -23.46
CA TYR A 293 7.41 -7.89 -22.52
C TYR A 293 6.81 -9.15 -23.12
N ASP A 294 7.48 -10.28 -22.94
CA ASP A 294 6.96 -11.59 -23.33
C ASP A 294 6.08 -12.16 -22.21
N ILE A 295 4.78 -11.85 -22.27
CA ILE A 295 3.79 -12.30 -21.30
C ILE A 295 2.87 -13.34 -21.99
N PRO A 296 2.98 -14.63 -21.62
CA PRO A 296 2.19 -15.68 -22.25
C PRO A 296 0.68 -15.43 -22.13
N GLY A 297 -0.02 -15.53 -23.27
CA GLY A 297 -1.48 -15.37 -23.31
C GLY A 297 -1.97 -13.94 -23.05
N PHE A 298 -1.10 -12.94 -23.10
CA PHE A 298 -1.45 -11.56 -22.82
C PHE A 298 -2.56 -11.04 -23.75
N LYS A 299 -3.50 -10.31 -23.14
CA LYS A 299 -4.62 -9.64 -23.78
C LYS A 299 -4.75 -8.22 -23.24
N SER A 300 -4.90 -7.25 -24.15
CA SER A 300 -5.23 -5.87 -23.82
C SER A 300 -6.72 -5.68 -23.61
N TYR A 301 -7.07 -4.76 -22.69
CA TYR A 301 -8.43 -4.33 -22.40
C TYR A 301 -8.63 -2.82 -22.65
N THR A 302 -7.66 -2.14 -23.26
CA THR A 302 -7.67 -0.68 -23.51
C THR A 302 -7.49 -0.31 -24.99
N PRO A 303 -8.39 -0.74 -25.89
CA PRO A 303 -8.22 -0.52 -27.33
C PRO A 303 -8.09 0.96 -27.73
N PHE A 304 -8.78 1.89 -27.05
CA PHE A 304 -8.66 3.32 -27.33
C PHE A 304 -7.29 3.86 -26.90
N LEU A 305 -6.87 3.62 -25.66
CA LEU A 305 -5.56 4.07 -25.19
C LEU A 305 -4.42 3.45 -25.98
N ASP A 306 -4.54 2.19 -26.42
CA ASP A 306 -3.55 1.54 -27.28
C ASP A 306 -3.45 2.20 -28.66
N SER A 307 -4.58 2.65 -29.21
CA SER A 307 -4.59 3.44 -30.45
C SER A 307 -3.97 4.82 -30.27
N LEU A 308 -4.22 5.45 -29.12
CA LEU A 308 -3.67 6.76 -28.78
C LEU A 308 -2.16 6.69 -28.56
N ALA A 309 -1.67 5.60 -27.98
CA ALA A 309 -0.25 5.35 -27.72
C ALA A 309 0.62 5.38 -28.98
N GLN A 310 0.06 5.05 -30.16
CA GLN A 310 0.77 5.14 -31.44
C GLN A 310 1.15 6.58 -31.83
N HIS A 311 0.50 7.57 -31.20
CA HIS A 311 0.72 8.99 -31.41
C HIS A 311 1.17 9.70 -30.13
N SER A 312 1.73 8.94 -29.18
CA SER A 312 2.09 9.43 -27.84
C SER A 312 3.51 9.01 -27.46
N LEU A 313 4.07 9.68 -26.47
CA LEU A 313 5.26 9.24 -25.76
C LEU A 313 4.84 8.34 -24.60
N ILE A 314 5.27 7.08 -24.61
CA ILE A 314 4.92 6.09 -23.58
C ILE A 314 6.14 5.61 -22.80
N PHE A 315 5.90 5.28 -21.53
CA PHE A 315 6.91 4.81 -20.59
C PHE A 315 6.55 3.42 -20.05
N PRO A 316 6.82 2.34 -20.80
CA PRO A 316 6.47 0.97 -20.39
C PRO A 316 7.24 0.48 -19.15
N ASN A 317 8.26 1.21 -18.69
CA ASN A 317 9.05 0.89 -17.49
C ASN A 317 8.79 1.90 -16.34
N HIS A 318 7.55 2.36 -16.23
CA HIS A 318 7.07 3.25 -15.19
C HIS A 318 6.47 2.49 -13.99
N PHE A 319 6.70 2.99 -12.77
CA PHE A 319 6.26 2.37 -11.52
C PHE A 319 5.52 3.35 -10.60
N ALA A 320 4.44 2.87 -9.99
CA ALA A 320 3.84 3.55 -8.86
C ALA A 320 4.80 3.55 -7.66
N THR A 321 4.69 4.56 -6.81
CA THR A 321 5.40 4.63 -5.52
C THR A 321 4.58 4.07 -4.37
N SER A 322 3.36 3.60 -4.64
CA SER A 322 2.46 3.02 -3.65
C SER A 322 1.38 2.13 -4.29
N ARG A 323 0.57 1.50 -3.44
CA ARG A 323 -0.53 0.57 -3.76
C ARG A 323 -1.91 1.09 -3.32
N LYS A 324 -2.00 2.37 -2.95
CA LYS A 324 -3.21 3.00 -2.41
C LYS A 324 -3.34 4.42 -2.95
N THR A 325 -4.56 4.82 -3.32
CA THR A 325 -4.85 6.16 -3.87
C THR A 325 -4.31 7.30 -3.00
N ILE A 326 -4.58 7.25 -1.68
CA ILE A 326 -4.16 8.31 -0.75
C ILE A 326 -2.64 8.52 -0.73
N HIS A 327 -1.87 7.50 -1.12
CA HIS A 327 -0.40 7.54 -1.21
C HIS A 327 0.10 7.87 -2.63
N GLY A 328 -0.58 7.40 -3.68
CA GLY A 328 -0.23 7.67 -5.08
C GLY A 328 -0.45 9.13 -5.48
N MET A 329 -1.54 9.74 -4.99
CA MET A 329 -1.92 11.12 -5.32
C MET A 329 -0.83 12.16 -4.98
N PRO A 330 -0.25 12.19 -3.76
CA PRO A 330 0.91 13.03 -3.45
C PRO A 330 2.12 12.82 -4.37
N SER A 331 2.38 11.58 -4.79
CA SER A 331 3.52 11.32 -5.66
C SER A 331 3.30 11.85 -7.07
N ILE A 332 2.12 11.62 -7.64
CA ILE A 332 1.78 12.09 -8.99
C ILE A 332 1.77 13.62 -9.04
N LEU A 333 1.11 14.26 -8.08
CA LEU A 333 0.82 15.70 -8.13
C LEU A 333 1.91 16.57 -7.49
N ALA A 334 2.66 16.05 -6.52
CA ALA A 334 3.69 16.81 -5.79
C ALA A 334 5.07 16.17 -5.81
N GLY A 335 5.26 15.02 -6.47
CA GLY A 335 6.53 14.30 -6.45
C GLY A 335 6.89 13.68 -5.10
N ILE A 336 5.94 13.62 -4.16
CA ILE A 336 6.15 13.12 -2.78
C ILE A 336 5.72 11.65 -2.73
N PRO A 337 6.66 10.67 -2.75
CA PRO A 337 6.28 9.28 -2.56
C PRO A 337 5.76 9.07 -1.14
N SER A 338 5.21 7.89 -0.89
CA SER A 338 4.75 7.55 0.45
C SER A 338 5.14 6.13 0.83
N PHE A 339 5.41 5.97 2.13
CA PHE A 339 5.90 4.74 2.72
C PHE A 339 4.87 4.18 3.72
N GLU A 340 5.22 4.06 5.01
CA GLU A 340 4.33 3.49 6.02
C GLU A 340 3.04 4.32 6.21
N THR A 341 3.14 5.65 6.23
CA THR A 341 2.00 6.58 6.38
C THR A 341 1.88 7.50 5.16
N SER A 342 0.64 7.77 4.72
CA SER A 342 0.44 8.72 3.63
C SER A 342 0.74 10.15 4.03
N TYR A 343 1.32 10.94 3.11
CA TYR A 343 1.46 12.38 3.29
C TYR A 343 0.10 13.03 3.57
N SER A 344 -0.95 12.63 2.84
CA SER A 344 -2.30 13.21 2.91
C SER A 344 -3.03 12.92 4.23
N SER A 345 -2.73 11.80 4.89
CA SER A 345 -3.27 11.43 6.21
C SER A 345 -2.33 11.81 7.37
N SER A 346 -1.08 12.20 7.09
CA SER A 346 -0.10 12.54 8.12
C SER A 346 -0.38 13.88 8.80
N MET A 347 0.26 14.10 9.95
CA MET A 347 0.30 15.40 10.62
C MET A 347 0.97 16.52 9.79
N TYR A 348 1.69 16.16 8.71
CA TYR A 348 2.38 17.08 7.81
C TYR A 348 1.52 17.50 6.61
N SER A 349 0.34 16.89 6.41
CA SER A 349 -0.59 17.14 5.29
C SER A 349 -1.05 18.59 5.11
N ARG A 350 -0.80 19.46 6.09
CA ARG A 350 -1.14 20.90 6.07
C ARG A 350 0.02 21.79 5.63
N GLN A 351 1.20 21.24 5.42
CA GLN A 351 2.33 22.00 4.92
C GLN A 351 2.06 22.40 3.46
N LYS A 352 2.48 23.62 3.11
CA LYS A 352 2.52 24.02 1.70
C LYS A 352 3.60 23.18 1.02
N VAL A 353 3.24 22.58 -0.12
CA VAL A 353 4.15 21.77 -0.92
C VAL A 353 4.15 22.29 -2.35
N GLU A 354 5.32 22.29 -2.97
CA GLU A 354 5.40 22.50 -4.41
C GLU A 354 4.81 21.30 -5.14
N SER A 355 4.09 21.57 -6.23
CA SER A 355 3.28 20.61 -6.95
C SER A 355 3.01 21.08 -8.37
N VAL A 356 2.44 20.19 -9.20
CA VAL A 356 1.94 20.53 -10.54
C VAL A 356 1.01 21.74 -10.49
N VAL A 357 0.23 21.86 -9.41
CA VAL A 357 -0.71 22.95 -9.20
C VAL A 357 0.02 24.25 -8.88
N SER A 358 0.99 24.22 -7.97
CA SER A 358 1.71 25.44 -7.58
C SER A 358 2.51 26.03 -8.73
N VAL A 359 3.14 25.20 -9.57
CA VAL A 359 3.88 25.68 -10.75
C VAL A 359 2.93 26.22 -11.83
N ALA A 360 1.78 25.57 -12.05
CA ALA A 360 0.78 26.06 -13.00
C ALA A 360 0.18 27.40 -12.55
N LYS A 361 -0.17 27.56 -11.26
CA LYS A 361 -0.68 28.82 -10.71
C LYS A 361 0.33 29.95 -10.79
N ALA A 362 1.61 29.66 -10.56
CA ALA A 362 2.69 30.64 -10.71
C ALA A 362 2.84 31.14 -12.16
N LEU A 363 2.23 30.45 -13.14
CA LEU A 363 2.16 30.82 -14.55
C LEU A 363 0.76 31.29 -14.99
N ASP A 364 -0.13 31.59 -14.03
CA ASP A 364 -1.51 32.07 -14.19
C ASP A 364 -2.47 31.08 -14.87
N TYR A 365 -2.26 29.77 -14.65
CA TYR A 365 -3.20 28.75 -15.09
C TYR A 365 -4.45 28.73 -14.21
N ASP A 366 -5.61 28.56 -14.84
CA ASP A 366 -6.85 28.12 -14.18
C ASP A 366 -6.67 26.65 -13.73
N THR A 367 -6.98 26.31 -12.47
CA THR A 367 -6.68 24.98 -11.91
C THR A 367 -7.89 24.28 -11.30
N SER A 368 -8.19 23.07 -11.77
CA SER A 368 -9.34 22.30 -11.25
C SER A 368 -9.07 20.82 -11.03
N PHE A 369 -9.82 20.23 -10.09
CA PHE A 369 -9.80 18.81 -9.77
C PHE A 369 -11.19 18.20 -9.97
N PHE A 370 -11.27 17.11 -10.71
CA PHE A 370 -12.51 16.39 -11.04
C PHE A 370 -12.47 14.98 -10.46
N HIS A 371 -13.45 14.62 -9.63
CA HIS A 371 -13.60 13.26 -9.11
C HIS A 371 -15.06 12.92 -8.80
N GLY A 372 -15.61 11.91 -9.50
CA GLY A 372 -17.04 11.60 -9.50
C GLY A 372 -17.62 11.09 -8.17
N ALA A 373 -16.81 10.90 -7.13
CA ALA A 373 -17.28 10.51 -5.81
C ALA A 373 -17.90 11.69 -5.02
N ALA A 374 -18.41 11.40 -3.83
CA ALA A 374 -18.84 12.44 -2.90
C ALA A 374 -17.66 13.37 -2.54
N ASN A 375 -17.90 14.69 -2.49
CA ASN A 375 -16.85 15.64 -2.13
C ASN A 375 -16.30 15.31 -0.73
N GLY A 376 -14.99 15.04 -0.67
CA GLY A 376 -14.31 14.62 0.57
C GLY A 376 -14.06 13.11 0.69
N SER A 377 -14.58 12.27 -0.21
CA SER A 377 -14.17 10.85 -0.30
C SER A 377 -12.64 10.75 -0.40
N MET A 378 -12.07 9.77 0.31
CA MET A 378 -10.62 9.58 0.49
C MET A 378 -9.83 10.80 0.97
N GLY A 379 -10.48 11.86 1.46
CA GLY A 379 -9.82 13.12 1.85
C GLY A 379 -9.34 13.97 0.67
N LEU A 380 -9.74 13.64 -0.57
CA LEU A 380 -9.21 14.27 -1.78
C LEU A 380 -9.55 15.76 -1.91
N SER A 381 -10.70 16.21 -1.42
CA SER A 381 -11.06 17.64 -1.43
C SER A 381 -10.13 18.47 -0.54
N GLY A 382 -9.78 17.94 0.64
CA GLY A 382 -8.81 18.55 1.54
C GLY A 382 -7.42 18.59 0.93
N PHE A 383 -6.98 17.48 0.34
CA PHE A 383 -5.70 17.40 -0.35
C PHE A 383 -5.61 18.35 -1.56
N ALA A 384 -6.67 18.41 -2.38
CA ALA A 384 -6.76 19.33 -3.51
C ALA A 384 -6.67 20.80 -3.05
N ASN A 385 -7.32 21.15 -1.94
CA ASN A 385 -7.22 22.48 -1.34
C ASN A 385 -5.80 22.77 -0.83
N THR A 386 -5.13 21.80 -0.18
CA THR A 386 -3.72 21.94 0.23
C THR A 386 -2.80 22.23 -0.95
N LEU A 387 -2.99 21.56 -2.09
CA LEU A 387 -2.21 21.83 -3.32
C LEU A 387 -2.57 23.17 -3.97
N GLY A 388 -3.76 23.72 -3.65
CA GLY A 388 -4.20 25.03 -4.08
C GLY A 388 -5.05 25.05 -5.35
N TYR A 389 -5.70 23.94 -5.71
CA TYR A 389 -6.70 23.93 -6.80
C TYR A 389 -7.77 25.01 -6.56
N GLU A 390 -8.19 25.69 -7.61
CA GLU A 390 -9.18 26.78 -7.52
C GLU A 390 -10.60 26.23 -7.49
N GLU A 391 -10.88 25.20 -8.30
CA GLU A 391 -12.17 24.52 -8.29
C GLU A 391 -12.05 23.01 -8.06
N TYR A 392 -13.04 22.46 -7.35
CA TYR A 392 -13.23 21.04 -7.16
C TYR A 392 -14.62 20.68 -7.69
N TYR A 393 -14.69 19.69 -8.56
CA TYR A 393 -15.93 19.18 -9.11
C TYR A 393 -16.06 17.70 -8.77
N GLY A 394 -17.05 17.35 -7.97
CA GLY A 394 -17.43 15.96 -7.74
C GLY A 394 -18.91 15.72 -7.91
N ARG A 395 -19.44 14.71 -7.22
CA ARG A 395 -20.85 14.32 -7.33
C ARG A 395 -21.82 15.48 -7.08
N THR A 396 -21.45 16.39 -6.16
CA THR A 396 -22.25 17.57 -5.85
C THR A 396 -22.38 18.51 -7.04
N GLU A 397 -21.28 18.82 -7.72
CA GLU A 397 -21.27 19.70 -8.88
C GLU A 397 -21.84 19.03 -10.15
N PHE A 398 -21.71 17.71 -10.25
CA PHE A 398 -22.35 16.92 -11.30
C PHE A 398 -23.89 16.94 -11.19
N ASN A 399 -24.42 16.94 -9.96
CA ASN A 399 -25.83 17.18 -9.63
C ASN A 399 -26.85 16.30 -10.40
N ASN A 400 -26.53 15.03 -10.62
CA ASN A 400 -27.46 14.06 -11.21
C ASN A 400 -27.21 12.65 -10.66
N ASP A 401 -27.96 12.29 -9.61
CA ASP A 401 -27.82 11.00 -8.94
C ASP A 401 -28.32 9.79 -9.75
N ASN A 402 -28.95 10.00 -10.91
CA ASN A 402 -29.33 8.89 -11.79
C ASN A 402 -28.12 8.16 -12.39
N GLU A 403 -26.95 8.81 -12.39
CA GLU A 403 -25.68 8.24 -12.86
C GLU A 403 -24.79 7.76 -11.70
N PHE A 404 -25.32 7.70 -10.47
CA PHE A 404 -24.63 7.12 -9.32
C PHE A 404 -24.63 5.59 -9.41
N ASP A 405 -23.47 4.97 -9.17
CA ASP A 405 -23.30 3.52 -9.23
C ASP A 405 -23.95 2.76 -8.05
N GLY A 406 -24.33 3.47 -6.99
CA GLY A 406 -24.88 2.91 -5.75
C GLY A 406 -23.84 2.65 -4.66
N PHE A 407 -22.55 2.79 -4.96
CA PHE A 407 -21.44 2.44 -4.07
C PHE A 407 -20.43 3.59 -3.92
N TRP A 408 -19.78 4.03 -5.00
CA TRP A 408 -18.62 4.92 -4.97
C TRP A 408 -18.92 6.31 -5.54
N GLY A 409 -19.59 6.42 -6.68
CA GLY A 409 -19.82 7.72 -7.31
C GLY A 409 -20.46 7.67 -8.69
N ILE A 410 -20.30 8.76 -9.43
CA ILE A 410 -20.82 8.93 -10.79
C ILE A 410 -19.97 8.16 -11.81
N TRP A 411 -20.61 7.38 -12.66
CA TRP A 411 -19.93 6.62 -13.72
C TRP A 411 -18.96 7.47 -14.57
N ASP A 412 -17.86 6.87 -15.02
CA ASP A 412 -16.79 7.61 -15.71
C ASP A 412 -17.26 8.32 -16.99
N GLU A 413 -18.05 7.68 -17.87
CA GLU A 413 -18.55 8.29 -19.12
C GLU A 413 -19.34 9.60 -18.89
N PRO A 414 -20.46 9.60 -18.15
CA PRO A 414 -21.21 10.84 -17.94
C PRO A 414 -20.38 11.89 -17.18
N PHE A 415 -19.53 11.48 -16.24
CA PHE A 415 -18.66 12.40 -15.52
C PHE A 415 -17.62 13.07 -16.44
N PHE A 416 -17.00 12.33 -17.36
CA PHE A 416 -16.09 12.90 -18.35
C PHE A 416 -16.79 13.86 -19.31
N LEU A 417 -18.01 13.56 -19.75
CA LEU A 417 -18.79 14.47 -20.60
C LEU A 417 -19.15 15.77 -19.86
N PHE A 418 -19.45 15.67 -18.56
CA PHE A 418 -19.58 16.83 -17.69
C PHE A 418 -18.27 17.61 -17.58
N THR A 419 -17.14 16.96 -17.29
CA THR A 419 -15.81 17.60 -17.25
C THR A 419 -15.52 18.36 -18.54
N LYS A 420 -15.74 17.74 -19.70
CA LYS A 420 -15.60 18.38 -21.01
C LYS A 420 -16.41 19.68 -21.09
N SER A 421 -17.67 19.66 -20.66
CA SER A 421 -18.56 20.84 -20.68
C SER A 421 -18.09 21.97 -19.76
N VAL A 422 -17.34 21.65 -18.70
CA VAL A 422 -16.70 22.63 -17.82
C VAL A 422 -15.45 23.19 -18.50
N LEU A 423 -14.59 22.32 -19.06
CA LEU A 423 -13.36 22.73 -19.76
C LEU A 423 -13.64 23.67 -20.95
N ASP A 424 -14.75 23.45 -21.69
CA ASP A 424 -15.17 24.34 -22.78
C ASP A 424 -15.39 25.80 -22.36
N LYS A 425 -15.60 26.05 -21.06
CA LYS A 425 -15.89 27.37 -20.50
C LYS A 425 -14.70 27.94 -19.72
N LYS A 426 -13.62 27.17 -19.55
CA LYS A 426 -12.46 27.57 -18.74
C LYS A 426 -11.57 28.55 -19.49
N LYS A 427 -10.85 29.36 -18.72
CA LYS A 427 -9.84 30.27 -19.24
C LYS A 427 -8.59 29.47 -19.58
N THR A 428 -8.08 29.62 -20.80
CA THR A 428 -6.78 29.03 -21.19
C THR A 428 -5.62 29.98 -20.83
N PRO A 429 -4.46 29.47 -20.39
CA PRO A 429 -4.19 28.04 -20.18
C PRO A 429 -4.82 27.52 -18.87
N PHE A 430 -5.21 26.25 -18.85
CA PHE A 430 -5.71 25.57 -17.64
C PHE A 430 -4.93 24.30 -17.33
N LEU A 431 -4.91 23.91 -16.05
CA LEU A 431 -4.47 22.61 -15.57
C LEU A 431 -5.65 21.91 -14.89
N SER A 432 -6.03 20.74 -15.38
CA SER A 432 -7.13 19.95 -14.84
C SER A 432 -6.70 18.54 -14.52
N THR A 433 -6.96 18.09 -13.30
CA THR A 433 -6.74 16.69 -12.90
C THR A 433 -8.07 15.97 -12.82
N ILE A 434 -8.17 14.80 -13.43
CA ILE A 434 -9.37 13.99 -13.51
C ILE A 434 -9.05 12.61 -12.91
N PHE A 435 -9.79 12.22 -11.88
CA PHE A 435 -9.62 10.94 -11.20
C PHE A 435 -10.88 10.07 -11.32
N THR A 436 -10.72 8.92 -11.97
CA THR A 436 -11.82 7.97 -12.28
C THR A 436 -12.27 7.17 -11.07
N ILE A 437 -13.38 6.45 -11.18
CA ILE A 437 -13.92 5.68 -10.04
C ILE A 437 -14.39 4.27 -10.39
N THR A 438 -14.67 3.96 -11.65
CA THR A 438 -15.46 2.76 -12.00
C THR A 438 -14.76 1.44 -11.65
N SER A 439 -13.43 1.46 -11.52
CA SER A 439 -12.54 0.34 -11.21
C SER A 439 -12.47 -0.04 -9.72
N HIS A 440 -13.57 0.13 -8.98
CA HIS A 440 -13.72 -0.34 -7.59
C HIS A 440 -14.66 -1.55 -7.47
N GLU A 441 -14.45 -2.40 -6.45
CA GLU A 441 -15.40 -3.46 -6.06
C GLU A 441 -16.76 -2.82 -5.74
N PRO A 442 -17.90 -3.24 -6.33
CA PRO A 442 -18.17 -4.58 -6.86
C PRO A 442 -17.78 -4.86 -8.33
N TYR A 443 -17.04 -3.95 -8.98
CA TYR A 443 -16.59 -4.06 -10.37
C TYR A 443 -17.77 -4.20 -11.34
N ILE A 444 -18.67 -3.23 -11.24
CA ILE A 444 -19.87 -3.15 -12.07
C ILE A 444 -19.73 -1.99 -13.06
N ILE A 445 -20.55 -2.03 -14.11
CA ILE A 445 -20.66 -0.99 -15.13
C ILE A 445 -22.14 -0.61 -15.31
N PRO A 446 -22.46 0.52 -15.96
CA PRO A 446 -23.86 0.88 -16.24
C PRO A 446 -24.60 -0.24 -16.98
N LYS A 447 -25.83 -0.54 -16.56
CA LYS A 447 -26.67 -1.61 -17.19
C LYS A 447 -26.84 -1.44 -18.69
N LYS A 448 -26.87 -0.20 -19.19
CA LYS A 448 -26.95 0.11 -20.64
C LYS A 448 -25.77 -0.45 -21.46
N TYR A 449 -24.67 -0.81 -20.81
CA TYR A 449 -23.47 -1.41 -21.40
C TYR A 449 -23.26 -2.89 -21.06
N GLU A 450 -24.27 -3.54 -20.46
CA GLU A 450 -24.17 -4.96 -20.13
C GLU A 450 -23.88 -5.80 -21.39
N GLY A 451 -22.86 -6.65 -21.31
CA GLY A 451 -22.40 -7.48 -22.42
C GLY A 451 -21.60 -6.77 -23.52
N MET A 452 -21.37 -5.45 -23.43
CA MET A 452 -20.59 -4.71 -24.43
C MET A 452 -19.08 -4.91 -24.29
N PHE A 453 -18.60 -5.04 -23.04
CA PHE A 453 -17.17 -5.18 -22.74
C PHE A 453 -16.85 -6.60 -22.31
N ASP A 454 -15.66 -7.06 -22.68
CA ASP A 454 -15.16 -8.36 -22.26
C ASP A 454 -15.02 -8.41 -20.74
N LYS A 455 -15.57 -9.47 -20.13
CA LYS A 455 -15.43 -9.72 -18.70
C LYS A 455 -14.03 -10.21 -18.34
N GLY A 456 -13.31 -10.77 -19.30
CA GLY A 456 -11.97 -11.33 -19.13
C GLY A 456 -11.91 -12.36 -17.98
N ASP A 457 -10.71 -12.55 -17.43
CA ASP A 457 -10.46 -13.54 -16.37
C ASP A 457 -10.66 -13.02 -14.94
N ILE A 458 -10.60 -11.69 -14.74
CA ILE A 458 -10.84 -11.03 -13.47
C ILE A 458 -11.84 -9.89 -13.66
N LYS A 459 -12.65 -9.60 -12.63
CA LYS A 459 -13.75 -8.63 -12.72
C LYS A 459 -13.29 -7.23 -13.18
N MET A 460 -12.06 -6.85 -12.83
CA MET A 460 -11.47 -5.57 -13.21
C MET A 460 -11.44 -5.34 -14.74
N HIS A 461 -11.27 -6.39 -15.55
CA HIS A 461 -11.15 -6.28 -17.00
C HIS A 461 -12.36 -5.59 -17.65
N GLN A 462 -13.56 -5.84 -17.14
CA GLN A 462 -14.78 -5.22 -17.66
C GLN A 462 -14.83 -3.71 -17.36
N CYS A 463 -14.44 -3.32 -16.14
CA CYS A 463 -14.37 -1.92 -15.71
C CYS A 463 -13.34 -1.15 -16.55
N VAL A 464 -12.16 -1.74 -16.77
CA VAL A 464 -11.11 -1.17 -17.63
C VAL A 464 -11.64 -0.88 -19.03
N GLY A 465 -12.33 -1.84 -19.66
CA GLY A 465 -12.91 -1.66 -20.99
C GLY A 465 -13.95 -0.55 -21.04
N TYR A 466 -14.75 -0.39 -19.99
CA TYR A 466 -15.72 0.70 -19.88
C TYR A 466 -15.04 2.07 -19.71
N THR A 467 -14.04 2.19 -18.84
CA THR A 467 -13.31 3.45 -18.64
C THR A 467 -12.52 3.84 -19.91
N ASP A 468 -11.92 2.89 -20.61
CA ASP A 468 -11.28 3.13 -21.93
C ASP A 468 -12.28 3.64 -22.97
N PHE A 469 -13.50 3.06 -22.99
CA PHE A 469 -14.60 3.57 -23.83
C PHE A 469 -15.06 4.97 -23.41
N ALA A 470 -15.14 5.27 -22.11
CA ALA A 470 -15.46 6.60 -21.62
C ALA A 470 -14.42 7.63 -22.07
N LEU A 471 -13.13 7.29 -22.02
CA LEU A 471 -12.04 8.12 -22.55
C LEU A 471 -12.18 8.35 -24.05
N LYS A 472 -12.52 7.31 -24.82
CA LYS A 472 -12.81 7.46 -26.25
C LYS A 472 -13.92 8.49 -26.49
N LYS A 473 -15.02 8.43 -25.72
CA LYS A 473 -16.13 9.38 -25.83
C LYS A 473 -15.74 10.80 -25.45
N PHE A 474 -14.93 10.96 -24.41
CA PHE A 474 -14.35 12.25 -24.04
C PHE A 474 -13.52 12.84 -25.18
N PHE A 475 -12.65 12.05 -25.82
CA PHE A 475 -11.82 12.51 -26.94
C PHE A 475 -12.62 12.81 -28.21
N GLU A 476 -13.58 11.95 -28.57
CA GLU A 476 -14.49 12.18 -29.70
C GLU A 476 -15.25 13.52 -29.56
N SER A 477 -15.64 13.86 -28.33
CA SER A 477 -16.32 15.12 -28.02
C SER A 477 -15.35 16.31 -27.97
N SER A 478 -14.21 16.15 -27.31
CA SER A 478 -13.25 17.22 -27.06
C SER A 478 -12.50 17.66 -28.30
N LYS A 479 -12.30 16.80 -29.31
CA LYS A 479 -11.73 17.17 -30.62
C LYS A 479 -12.46 18.33 -31.32
N LYS A 480 -13.69 18.65 -30.90
CA LYS A 480 -14.50 19.75 -31.44
C LYS A 480 -14.33 21.06 -30.67
N SER A 481 -13.53 21.07 -29.60
CA SER A 481 -13.33 22.24 -28.74
C SER A 481 -12.04 22.97 -29.10
N ASP A 482 -12.07 24.30 -29.01
CA ASP A 482 -10.94 25.16 -29.39
C ASP A 482 -9.66 24.93 -28.57
N TRP A 483 -9.80 24.37 -27.36
CA TRP A 483 -8.68 24.10 -26.47
C TRP A 483 -7.91 22.81 -26.81
N PHE A 484 -8.51 21.86 -27.56
CA PHE A 484 -8.01 20.49 -27.68
C PHE A 484 -6.61 20.39 -28.31
N ASP A 485 -6.38 21.08 -29.43
CA ASP A 485 -5.11 21.01 -30.16
C ASP A 485 -3.93 21.59 -29.35
N ASP A 486 -4.23 22.44 -28.36
CA ASP A 486 -3.26 23.06 -27.47
C ASP A 486 -3.22 22.43 -26.07
N THR A 487 -3.69 21.19 -25.94
CA THR A 487 -3.70 20.47 -24.66
C THR A 487 -2.71 19.32 -24.66
N ILE A 488 -1.94 19.23 -23.58
CA ILE A 488 -1.19 18.04 -23.20
C ILE A 488 -2.11 17.17 -22.34
N PHE A 489 -2.28 15.92 -22.74
CA PHE A 489 -2.97 14.89 -21.98
C PHE A 489 -1.95 13.93 -21.39
N ILE A 490 -1.98 13.73 -20.08
CA ILE A 490 -1.13 12.80 -19.36
C ILE A 490 -2.03 11.72 -18.78
N PHE A 491 -1.69 10.45 -19.00
CA PHE A 491 -2.42 9.32 -18.46
C PHE A 491 -1.50 8.50 -17.57
N THR A 492 -1.94 8.24 -16.36
CA THR A 492 -1.34 7.26 -15.46
C THR A 492 -2.44 6.61 -14.63
N ALA A 493 -2.11 5.56 -13.89
CA ALA A 493 -2.97 5.09 -12.80
C ALA A 493 -2.37 5.51 -11.45
N ASP A 494 -3.16 5.53 -10.40
CA ASP A 494 -2.70 5.82 -9.04
C ASP A 494 -2.02 4.61 -8.37
N HIS A 495 -2.45 3.40 -8.73
CA HIS A 495 -1.79 2.13 -8.42
C HIS A 495 -2.40 0.97 -9.24
N GLY A 496 -1.93 -0.26 -8.97
CA GLY A 496 -2.63 -1.49 -9.37
C GLY A 496 -3.47 -2.07 -8.24
N ASN A 497 -4.42 -2.95 -8.59
CA ASN A 497 -5.29 -3.61 -7.62
C ASN A 497 -5.26 -5.14 -7.84
N GLN A 498 -6.21 -5.68 -8.61
CA GLN A 498 -6.23 -7.10 -8.98
C GLN A 498 -5.13 -7.39 -10.00
N THR A 499 -4.62 -8.62 -9.97
CA THR A 499 -3.56 -9.09 -10.86
C THR A 499 -3.89 -10.49 -11.34
N TYR A 500 -3.77 -10.71 -12.65
CA TYR A 500 -4.04 -11.99 -13.30
C TYR A 500 -2.75 -12.69 -13.72
N TYR A 501 -1.90 -12.02 -14.51
CA TYR A 501 -0.73 -12.66 -15.09
C TYR A 501 0.39 -12.88 -14.04
N PRO A 502 1.05 -14.06 -14.02
CA PRO A 502 2.18 -14.32 -13.12
C PRO A 502 3.30 -13.27 -13.19
N PHE A 503 3.52 -12.68 -14.37
CA PHE A 503 4.47 -11.60 -14.56
C PHE A 503 4.25 -10.42 -13.58
N TYR A 504 2.99 -10.05 -13.34
CA TYR A 504 2.61 -8.94 -12.48
C TYR A 504 2.51 -9.32 -10.99
N LYS A 505 2.58 -10.62 -10.67
CA LYS A 505 2.58 -11.13 -9.29
C LYS A 505 3.94 -11.01 -8.61
N LYS A 506 5.01 -10.87 -9.39
CA LYS A 506 6.39 -10.62 -8.91
C LYS A 506 6.45 -9.31 -8.13
N MET A 507 7.19 -9.28 -7.02
CA MET A 507 7.15 -8.18 -6.04
C MET A 507 7.29 -6.79 -6.67
N VAL A 508 8.31 -6.55 -7.50
CA VAL A 508 8.52 -5.24 -8.14
C VAL A 508 7.42 -4.92 -9.16
N ASN A 509 6.98 -5.92 -9.92
CA ASN A 509 5.95 -5.73 -10.96
C ASN A 509 4.55 -5.46 -10.38
N ARG A 510 4.30 -5.71 -9.09
CA ARG A 510 3.07 -5.26 -8.42
C ARG A 510 2.89 -3.74 -8.42
N PHE A 511 3.98 -3.00 -8.59
CA PHE A 511 4.01 -1.54 -8.69
C PHE A 511 4.09 -1.06 -10.14
N ALA A 512 4.10 -1.94 -11.12
CA ALA A 512 4.16 -1.56 -12.52
C ALA A 512 2.92 -0.77 -12.94
N ASN A 513 3.13 0.39 -13.56
CA ASN A 513 2.06 1.35 -13.78
C ASN A 513 2.21 2.07 -15.13
N PRO A 514 1.13 2.42 -15.84
CA PRO A 514 1.26 3.07 -17.15
C PRO A 514 1.61 4.55 -16.96
N LEU A 515 2.36 5.09 -17.93
CA LEU A 515 2.50 6.52 -18.12
C LEU A 515 2.54 6.81 -19.63
N MET A 516 1.64 7.68 -20.08
CA MET A 516 1.53 8.12 -21.47
C MET A 516 1.34 9.62 -21.52
N ILE A 517 2.06 10.29 -22.41
CA ILE A 517 1.93 11.73 -22.69
C ILE A 517 1.53 11.90 -24.14
N TYR A 518 0.36 12.49 -24.36
CA TYR A 518 -0.20 12.78 -25.66
C TYR A 518 -0.38 14.28 -25.83
N LYS A 519 0.09 14.85 -26.94
CA LYS A 519 -0.26 16.21 -27.37
C LYS A 519 -0.55 16.18 -28.87
N PRO A 520 -1.71 16.65 -29.34
CA PRO A 520 -1.97 16.78 -30.77
C PRO A 520 -0.89 17.62 -31.47
N ASN A 521 -0.53 17.22 -32.70
CA ASN A 521 0.42 17.94 -33.56
C ASN A 521 1.79 18.21 -32.89
N SER A 522 2.28 17.23 -32.12
CA SER A 522 3.55 17.31 -31.36
C SER A 522 4.51 16.19 -31.75
N ASN A 523 5.79 16.40 -31.48
CA ASN A 523 6.85 15.39 -31.61
C ASN A 523 7.01 14.53 -30.33
N LEU A 524 6.12 14.67 -29.34
CA LEU A 524 6.06 13.79 -28.17
C LEU A 524 5.49 12.42 -28.54
N VAL A 525 6.24 11.67 -29.35
CA VAL A 525 5.87 10.34 -29.85
C VAL A 525 7.07 9.41 -29.69
N GLY A 526 6.83 8.20 -29.18
CA GLY A 526 7.87 7.17 -29.06
C GLY A 526 7.74 6.33 -27.80
N VAL A 527 8.73 5.48 -27.58
CA VAL A 527 8.80 4.56 -26.43
C VAL A 527 10.08 4.84 -25.66
N ASP A 528 9.95 5.26 -24.40
CA ASP A 528 11.08 5.44 -23.49
C ASP A 528 11.08 4.34 -22.42
N LYS A 529 12.11 3.48 -22.46
CA LYS A 529 12.25 2.31 -21.58
C LYS A 529 13.06 2.59 -20.32
N ARG A 530 13.59 3.80 -20.15
CA ARG A 530 14.28 4.20 -18.92
C ARG A 530 13.33 4.06 -17.73
N LEU A 531 13.90 3.80 -16.55
CA LEU A 531 13.09 3.75 -15.33
C LEU A 531 12.39 5.10 -15.12
N ALA A 532 11.12 5.01 -14.76
CA ALA A 532 10.29 6.14 -14.39
C ALA A 532 9.41 5.77 -13.20
N SER A 533 8.96 6.76 -12.45
CA SER A 533 8.03 6.61 -11.35
C SER A 533 7.03 7.76 -11.27
N HIS A 534 6.02 7.62 -10.42
CA HIS A 534 5.09 8.72 -10.14
C HIS A 534 5.77 10.03 -9.74
N MET A 535 6.93 9.96 -9.07
CA MET A 535 7.67 11.16 -8.66
C MET A 535 8.10 12.02 -9.86
N ASP A 536 8.25 11.40 -11.03
CA ASP A 536 8.75 12.04 -12.25
C ASP A 536 7.67 12.86 -12.98
N ILE A 537 6.38 12.65 -12.65
CA ILE A 537 5.27 13.32 -13.34
C ILE A 537 5.29 14.83 -13.06
N PHE A 538 5.43 15.23 -11.79
CA PHE A 538 5.50 16.65 -11.43
C PHE A 538 6.62 17.40 -12.17
N PRO A 539 7.91 17.00 -12.08
CA PRO A 539 8.98 17.69 -12.80
C PRO A 539 8.82 17.62 -14.33
N THR A 540 8.22 16.56 -14.86
CA THR A 540 7.90 16.46 -16.30
C THR A 540 6.85 17.49 -16.71
N VAL A 541 5.81 17.70 -15.90
CA VAL A 541 4.79 18.74 -16.15
C VAL A 541 5.42 20.13 -16.08
N ALA A 542 6.25 20.40 -15.07
CA ALA A 542 6.94 21.69 -14.93
C ALA A 542 7.83 22.00 -16.13
N ASP A 543 8.54 21.01 -16.68
CA ASP A 543 9.33 21.13 -17.91
C ASP A 543 8.43 21.36 -19.15
N LEU A 544 7.36 20.58 -19.30
CA LEU A 544 6.42 20.70 -20.42
C LEU A 544 5.74 22.07 -20.54
N ILE A 545 5.56 22.78 -19.42
CA ILE A 545 4.94 24.12 -19.39
C ILE A 545 5.97 25.26 -19.30
N ASP A 546 7.27 24.95 -19.48
CA ASP A 546 8.38 25.89 -19.40
C ASP A 546 8.39 26.68 -18.06
N TYR A 547 8.27 25.99 -16.91
CA TYR A 547 8.32 26.63 -15.59
C TYR A 547 9.74 27.16 -15.28
N PRO A 548 9.92 28.47 -15.05
CA PRO A 548 11.24 29.10 -15.11
C PRO A 548 11.98 29.20 -13.78
N LYS A 549 11.41 28.67 -12.69
CA LYS A 549 11.99 28.80 -11.35
C LYS A 549 12.47 27.44 -10.85
N PRO A 550 13.50 27.42 -9.98
CA PRO A 550 13.84 26.22 -9.23
C PRO A 550 12.65 25.75 -8.38
N PHE A 551 12.46 24.44 -8.28
CA PHE A 551 11.44 23.82 -7.43
C PHE A 551 11.95 22.49 -6.87
N ARG A 552 11.41 22.06 -5.74
CA ARG A 552 11.81 20.84 -5.06
C ARG A 552 11.08 19.62 -5.65
N SER A 553 11.83 18.58 -5.99
CA SER A 553 11.28 17.26 -6.34
C SER A 553 12.36 16.19 -6.26
N TRP A 554 11.98 14.99 -5.80
CA TRP A 554 12.84 13.81 -5.88
C TRP A 554 12.82 13.13 -7.24
N GLY A 555 11.77 13.37 -8.04
CA GLY A 555 11.69 12.86 -9.40
C GLY A 555 12.44 13.75 -10.39
N ARG A 556 12.44 13.34 -11.65
CA ARG A 556 13.16 14.01 -12.75
C ARG A 556 12.24 14.19 -13.96
N SER A 557 12.49 15.19 -14.79
CA SER A 557 11.76 15.32 -16.06
C SER A 557 12.10 14.15 -16.99
N LEU A 558 11.07 13.57 -17.60
CA LEU A 558 11.20 12.47 -18.55
C LEU A 558 11.44 12.94 -20.00
N ILE A 559 11.30 14.25 -20.27
CA ILE A 559 11.39 14.82 -21.62
C ILE A 559 12.61 15.71 -21.86
N SER A 560 13.44 15.90 -20.83
CA SER A 560 14.71 16.61 -20.90
C SER A 560 15.91 15.65 -20.94
N ASP A 561 17.01 16.11 -21.53
CA ASP A 561 18.31 15.44 -21.48
C ASP A 561 18.84 15.52 -20.05
N ASN A 562 18.53 14.48 -19.27
CA ASN A 562 18.68 14.52 -17.82
C ASN A 562 20.04 13.97 -17.38
N THR A 563 20.75 14.71 -16.55
CA THR A 563 22.00 14.24 -15.89
C THR A 563 21.72 13.38 -14.66
N THR A 564 20.46 13.34 -14.18
CA THR A 564 20.06 12.54 -13.02
C THR A 564 19.79 11.10 -13.44
N GLU A 565 20.51 10.15 -12.84
CA GLU A 565 20.30 8.73 -13.06
C GLU A 565 18.88 8.28 -12.67
N PRO A 566 18.21 7.47 -13.51
CA PRO A 566 16.90 6.92 -13.19
C PRO A 566 16.94 6.01 -11.96
N PHE A 567 15.94 6.13 -11.08
CA PHE A 567 15.72 5.18 -9.99
C PHE A 567 14.24 5.08 -9.63
N VAL A 568 13.88 3.96 -8.99
CA VAL A 568 12.55 3.73 -8.41
C VAL A 568 12.74 3.38 -6.94
N VAL A 569 11.90 3.94 -6.06
CA VAL A 569 11.89 3.62 -4.64
C VAL A 569 10.47 3.28 -4.19
N ASN A 570 10.34 2.26 -3.35
CA ASN A 570 9.05 1.79 -2.86
C ASN A 570 9.17 1.22 -1.45
N TYR A 571 8.04 1.18 -0.74
CA TYR A 571 7.91 0.54 0.56
C TYR A 571 7.04 -0.71 0.45
N PHE A 572 7.50 -1.82 1.04
CA PHE A 572 6.81 -3.10 1.02
C PHE A 572 7.18 -3.90 2.28
N SER A 573 6.25 -4.67 2.84
CA SER A 573 6.48 -5.62 3.94
C SER A 573 7.36 -5.10 5.10
N GLY A 574 7.22 -3.82 5.47
CA GLY A 574 7.97 -3.23 6.59
C GLY A 574 9.39 -2.72 6.25
N GLY A 575 9.78 -2.75 4.99
CA GLY A 575 11.07 -2.27 4.48
C GLY A 575 10.95 -1.53 3.14
N TYR A 576 12.08 -1.23 2.53
CA TYR A 576 12.17 -0.46 1.30
C TYR A 576 12.87 -1.27 0.22
N TYR A 577 12.58 -0.99 -1.05
CA TYR A 577 13.51 -1.29 -2.12
C TYR A 577 13.82 -0.03 -2.92
N ILE A 578 15.05 0.06 -3.40
CA ILE A 578 15.45 0.99 -4.46
C ILE A 578 15.96 0.17 -5.65
N MET A 579 15.68 0.63 -6.86
CA MET A 579 16.09 -0.02 -8.10
C MET A 579 16.66 1.03 -9.06
N ASP A 580 17.81 0.73 -9.65
CA ASP A 580 18.40 1.48 -10.76
C ASP A 580 18.47 0.60 -12.01
N GLU A 581 19.27 0.98 -13.02
CA GLU A 581 19.41 0.24 -14.27
C GLU A 581 20.23 -1.07 -14.14
N ASN A 582 20.86 -1.33 -12.99
CA ASN A 582 21.72 -2.48 -12.76
C ASN A 582 21.14 -3.45 -11.72
N TYR A 583 20.73 -2.92 -10.57
CA TYR A 583 20.41 -3.73 -9.39
C TYR A 583 19.14 -3.28 -8.69
N ILE A 584 18.60 -4.19 -7.87
CA ILE A 584 17.58 -3.91 -6.87
C ILE A 584 18.20 -4.13 -5.49
N CYS A 585 18.08 -3.12 -4.62
CA CYS A 585 18.54 -3.18 -3.24
C CYS A 585 17.33 -3.19 -2.30
N VAL A 586 17.19 -4.25 -1.50
CA VAL A 586 16.22 -4.32 -0.40
C VAL A 586 16.88 -3.80 0.88
N HIS A 587 16.24 -2.83 1.53
CA HIS A 587 16.81 -2.03 2.61
C HIS A 587 15.85 -1.98 3.82
N ASN A 588 16.37 -2.18 5.03
CA ASN A 588 15.55 -2.20 6.25
C ASN A 588 15.32 -0.81 6.88
N GLY A 589 15.79 0.25 6.21
CA GLY A 589 15.80 1.63 6.68
C GLY A 589 17.14 2.08 7.28
N PHE A 590 18.01 1.13 7.64
CA PHE A 590 19.35 1.39 8.18
C PHE A 590 20.46 0.86 7.28
N GLU A 591 20.31 -0.36 6.76
CA GLU A 591 21.28 -1.05 5.90
C GLU A 591 20.57 -1.91 4.85
N ALA A 592 21.31 -2.27 3.79
CA ALA A 592 20.90 -3.26 2.82
C ALA A 592 20.82 -4.65 3.46
N ILE A 593 19.73 -5.36 3.19
CA ILE A 593 19.52 -6.75 3.63
C ILE A 593 19.43 -7.73 2.45
N GLY A 594 19.40 -7.21 1.22
CA GLY A 594 19.52 -8.01 0.02
C GLY A 594 19.82 -7.19 -1.22
N PHE A 595 20.54 -7.81 -2.15
CA PHE A 595 20.76 -7.29 -3.50
C PHE A 595 20.32 -8.32 -4.52
N TYR A 596 19.76 -7.87 -5.64
CA TYR A 596 19.22 -8.71 -6.69
C TYR A 596 19.55 -8.10 -8.06
N GLU A 597 19.75 -8.96 -9.06
CA GLU A 597 19.86 -8.54 -10.45
C GLU A 597 18.58 -7.84 -10.92
N LEU A 598 18.68 -6.89 -11.85
CA LEU A 598 17.51 -6.11 -12.29
C LEU A 598 16.34 -6.98 -12.78
N ASN A 599 16.61 -8.12 -13.41
CA ASN A 599 15.58 -9.02 -13.94
C ASN A 599 14.93 -9.91 -12.87
N ASP A 600 15.54 -10.02 -11.69
CA ASP A 600 14.96 -10.72 -10.54
C ASP A 600 13.95 -9.82 -9.82
N LYS A 601 12.80 -9.63 -10.48
CA LYS A 601 11.69 -8.82 -9.96
C LYS A 601 10.98 -9.43 -8.74
N ASN A 602 11.36 -10.64 -8.31
CA ASN A 602 10.72 -11.38 -7.23
C ASN A 602 11.63 -11.64 -6.02
N PHE A 603 12.90 -11.25 -6.11
CA PHE A 603 13.90 -11.35 -5.05
C PHE A 603 14.26 -12.79 -4.70
N GLU A 604 14.42 -13.64 -5.71
CA GLU A 604 14.66 -15.07 -5.58
C GLU A 604 16.13 -15.41 -5.30
N ASP A 605 17.08 -14.65 -5.88
CA ASP A 605 18.53 -14.90 -5.75
C ASP A 605 19.24 -13.71 -5.10
N ASN A 606 19.41 -13.77 -3.78
CA ASN A 606 20.06 -12.72 -3.02
C ASN A 606 21.59 -12.79 -3.17
N ILE A 607 22.15 -11.83 -3.90
CA ILE A 607 23.58 -11.71 -4.22
C ILE A 607 24.33 -10.75 -3.27
N ILE A 608 23.82 -10.50 -2.06
CA ILE A 608 24.43 -9.57 -1.10
C ILE A 608 25.88 -9.92 -0.72
N ASP A 609 26.25 -11.19 -0.73
CA ASP A 609 27.63 -11.64 -0.45
C ASP A 609 28.62 -11.30 -1.59
N GLN A 610 28.13 -10.89 -2.76
CA GLN A 610 28.90 -10.52 -3.95
C GLN A 610 28.97 -8.98 -4.14
N LYS A 611 28.89 -8.24 -3.04
CA LYS A 611 28.76 -6.78 -3.05
C LYS A 611 29.88 -6.08 -3.82
N ASN A 612 29.51 -5.33 -4.85
CA ASN A 612 30.41 -4.50 -5.66
C ASN A 612 30.17 -3.00 -5.44
N GLN A 613 30.94 -2.13 -6.11
CA GLN A 613 30.84 -0.68 -5.92
C GLN A 613 29.46 -0.12 -6.32
N LEU A 614 28.84 -0.61 -7.40
CA LEU A 614 27.51 -0.18 -7.83
C LEU A 614 26.45 -0.50 -6.78
N MET A 615 26.55 -1.67 -6.15
CA MET A 615 25.66 -2.05 -5.04
C MET A 615 25.85 -1.15 -3.81
N VAL A 616 27.09 -0.80 -3.47
CA VAL A 616 27.40 0.14 -2.38
C VAL A 616 26.82 1.53 -2.68
N ASP A 617 26.95 2.01 -3.91
CA ASP A 617 26.44 3.31 -4.34
C ASP A 617 24.91 3.34 -4.32
N LEU A 618 24.25 2.25 -4.72
CA LEU A 618 22.79 2.11 -4.69
C LEU A 618 22.24 2.08 -3.25
N GLU A 619 22.89 1.36 -2.32
CA GLU A 619 22.53 1.40 -0.90
C GLU A 619 22.73 2.79 -0.32
N LYS A 620 23.84 3.46 -0.64
CA LYS A 620 24.09 4.84 -0.22
C LYS A 620 22.99 5.78 -0.74
N LYS A 621 22.60 5.64 -2.02
CA LYS A 621 21.50 6.39 -2.66
C LYS A 621 20.18 6.15 -1.91
N CYS A 622 19.87 4.91 -1.53
CA CYS A 622 18.70 4.58 -0.72
C CYS A 622 18.72 5.30 0.64
N SER A 623 19.84 5.22 1.35
CA SER A 623 20.00 5.83 2.67
C SER A 623 19.90 7.35 2.63
N LEU A 624 20.52 7.99 1.63
CA LEU A 624 20.41 9.43 1.35
C LEU A 624 18.97 9.83 1.06
N PHE A 625 18.28 9.06 0.20
CA PHE A 625 16.89 9.30 -0.16
C PHE A 625 15.99 9.30 1.08
N LEU A 626 16.05 8.23 1.88
CA LEU A 626 15.20 8.06 3.05
C LEU A 626 15.44 9.17 4.07
N GLU A 627 16.70 9.51 4.34
CA GLU A 627 17.04 10.60 5.25
C GLU A 627 16.53 11.95 4.75
N ASN A 628 16.79 12.28 3.48
CA ASN A 628 16.35 13.55 2.90
C ASN A 628 14.82 13.65 2.88
N TYR A 629 14.12 12.57 2.49
CA TYR A 629 12.67 12.49 2.48
C TYR A 629 12.08 12.80 3.86
N PHE A 630 12.48 12.03 4.87
CA PHE A 630 11.94 12.18 6.22
C PHE A 630 12.27 13.57 6.80
N ASN A 631 13.51 14.04 6.66
CA ASN A 631 13.92 15.37 7.12
C ASN A 631 13.14 16.51 6.45
N THR A 632 12.86 16.38 5.15
CA THR A 632 12.09 17.39 4.40
C THR A 632 10.66 17.49 4.95
N LEU A 633 9.98 16.36 5.13
CA LEU A 633 8.61 16.33 5.69
C LEU A 633 8.53 16.98 7.08
N MET A 634 9.55 16.82 7.93
CA MET A 634 9.56 17.40 9.27
C MET A 634 9.82 18.91 9.30
N THR A 635 10.56 19.45 8.34
CA THR A 635 11.15 20.79 8.47
C THR A 635 10.38 21.89 7.74
N SER A 636 9.35 21.57 6.94
CA SER A 636 8.55 22.55 6.18
C SER A 636 9.41 23.54 5.36
N LYS A 637 10.65 23.14 5.01
CA LYS A 637 11.53 23.93 4.16
C LYS A 637 11.08 23.70 2.72
N ASN A 638 10.37 24.70 2.17
CA ASN A 638 10.08 24.82 0.75
C ASN A 638 11.39 24.94 -0.04
#